data_AF-A0A0M9G4T3-F1
#
_entry.id   AF-A0A0M9G4T3-F1
#
_cell.length_a   1.000
_cell.length_b   1.000
_cell.length_c   1.000
_cell.angle_alpha   90.00
_cell.angle_beta   90.00
_cell.angle_gamma   90.00
#
_symmetry.space_group_name_H-M   'P 1'
#
loop_
_entity.id
_entity.type
_entity.pdbx_description
1 polymer ?
#
loop_
_entity_poly.entity_id
_entity_poly.type
_entity_poly.pdbx_seq_one_letter_code
_entity_poly.pdbx_strand_id
1 'polypeptide(L)'
;MMNSLLARDYEVPKKPIFLLDGRDIMQSTEASAFVSNSVTDNVLYSTNGNIGLRHLSEVETVGFETEVIMNGVYHEEVVDGPGFKGIPKTNQLGASLCTVDMDFLLDGESGTLSTMPERRLNLDDGAYRSECIDVMSSDGGLIFDTHYIRTVGRSDLSMWGSQVCYSNFRFGAMDSPMSAKSDSNGPNTGFMGSYGTTNHIADSTSEGGLDAHQQRMLHRTQNDLNYRVELVVLLAIDQDAWEVSHMQMDHVNQCSLSSGVDVTTFTEVDCVVNYGSTYRVLQAEVESTPYKQNTDGESSHMYNRDRYSNSGMGRDGGGSSCGNAEGKEYSTPATFLRPNQWNYSAFRNANKAQKSYSIKKRFMMPLTPETLPNSIVVTFRACHRRGNGEPSPRTFPTVRELIEDQRAALEPFWKTNDCDVTLQDEMIQNRSKLPLIYNAFRMFNVSHGVEGGLSRSGLSAAGDGLQFNLSEYIYYGMYYIITQPDACLRLLKSVYHMVPQSRKYARTLAMDRGAVFPLTTINGVHTTHFANVSNARFHVNAEIGYLIALYDEAAESISAEDRLLLLELMMESARIWPLCGEWQDAHTVFRLDNIAGTDQYNSNAAGNFYVNISARRHITAALAFLERQRAHLTKEEISTALSSLGMTQSELNEMRAVAAGIVVPQRHERLQVYMVHDNFGNLTDWGDERALHPLHLNYHPIHIYRRKLIDVPEVLLGMLLYPDEFDQRDFANNFEYYYPLCTFDSPVSLLVMMHALCRARLSFAQPIPLLKSLANIDLDNIVYSAEGGLHFGAIAATSQGLIFGCGGVRCSHKGLEVNPILPAGMERYHFTVKWRGATLRVSVDQEQITYELISGSSLRFVHGMPGVRAHLHTGFGNTPANLRWSIPRTSHSQVAQIDGVVLLSDCLFHNVLEYSYRSWYKTLETLFDTYRVLHNRPIPPLNPEEFIEKVVYQKEDGEIAFSGIHQILQSRGIYLELGTPEDAEIVETRYGLANAKVAEMAEMVLRSPPPAVPSLFRLLKDFVDNGVALAVVSYTRSLKGLLSSNPQMARLFVASIDGEEAHDRKIKGQPHLDLYLRAAEKIHVNPSHCLVISHHLDRCYNAEELAKFRMFLDIEDPFVSSRVAVNPYPVLTPQQVQAGRRDNPVVCRIALAHVPSSVDEVEDIVDGRKNV
;
A
#
# COMPACT_ATOMS: atom_id res chain seq x y z
N MET A 1 10.14 -16.55 8.34
CA MET A 1 11.09 -15.57 8.93
C MET A 1 10.32 -14.53 9.74
N MET A 2 10.73 -14.27 10.99
CA MET A 2 10.29 -13.09 11.77
C MET A 2 10.57 -11.81 10.97
N ASN A 3 9.67 -10.82 11.02
CA ASN A 3 9.91 -9.50 10.44
C ASN A 3 11.29 -9.00 10.90
N SER A 4 12.13 -8.54 9.97
CA SER A 4 13.41 -7.90 10.32
C SER A 4 13.15 -6.83 11.38
N LEU A 5 14.01 -6.70 12.39
CA LEU A 5 13.93 -5.64 13.41
C LEU A 5 13.86 -4.22 12.80
N LEU A 6 14.33 -4.10 11.56
CA LEU A 6 14.32 -2.89 10.76
C LEU A 6 13.05 -2.67 9.93
N ALA A 7 12.27 -3.71 9.67
CA ALA A 7 11.11 -3.62 8.79
C ALA A 7 9.94 -2.92 9.50
N ARG A 8 9.40 -1.86 8.90
CA ARG A 8 8.15 -1.23 9.34
C ARG A 8 7.02 -2.26 9.31
N ASP A 9 6.30 -2.37 10.42
CA ASP A 9 5.06 -3.13 10.44
C ASP A 9 3.95 -2.31 9.79
N TYR A 10 3.30 -2.91 8.80
CA TYR A 10 2.09 -2.39 8.21
C TYR A 10 0.92 -3.23 8.70
N GLU A 11 0.05 -2.65 9.50
CA GLU A 11 -1.18 -3.30 9.92
C GLU A 11 -2.33 -2.76 9.07
N VAL A 12 -2.84 -3.60 8.16
CA VAL A 12 -4.12 -3.33 7.51
C VAL A 12 -5.22 -3.54 8.54
N PRO A 13 -6.02 -2.51 8.87
CA PRO A 13 -7.02 -2.64 9.91
C PRO A 13 -8.07 -3.69 9.52
N LYS A 14 -8.53 -4.46 10.51
CA LYS A 14 -9.59 -5.47 10.31
C LYS A 14 -10.91 -4.83 9.87
N LYS A 15 -11.17 -3.60 10.31
CA LYS A 15 -12.32 -2.79 9.90
C LYS A 15 -11.85 -1.78 8.86
N PRO A 16 -12.24 -1.92 7.58
CA PRO A 16 -11.83 -0.99 6.55
C PRO A 16 -12.54 0.36 6.67
N ILE A 17 -11.88 1.42 6.23
CA ILE A 17 -12.47 2.78 6.19
C ILE A 17 -13.47 2.89 5.04
N PHE A 18 -13.20 2.22 3.92
CA PHE A 18 -14.07 2.21 2.74
C PHE A 18 -14.48 0.79 2.35
N LEU A 19 -15.69 0.69 1.82
CA LEU A 19 -16.29 -0.54 1.34
C LEU A 19 -16.63 -0.42 -0.14
N LEU A 20 -16.70 -1.55 -0.83
CA LEU A 20 -17.15 -1.65 -2.21
C LEU A 20 -18.56 -2.25 -2.24
N ASP A 21 -19.57 -1.44 -2.56
CA ASP A 21 -20.93 -1.91 -2.84
C ASP A 21 -21.19 -1.85 -4.35
N GLY A 22 -21.21 -3.02 -4.99
CA GLY A 22 -21.24 -3.11 -6.46
C GLY A 22 -20.05 -2.40 -7.10
N ARG A 23 -20.28 -1.17 -7.58
CA ARG A 23 -19.29 -0.29 -8.23
C ARG A 23 -19.14 1.05 -7.50
N ASP A 24 -19.79 1.21 -6.35
CA ASP A 24 -19.69 2.39 -5.50
C ASP A 24 -18.69 2.15 -4.38
N ILE A 25 -17.79 3.11 -4.19
CA ILE A 25 -16.95 3.20 -2.99
C ILE A 25 -17.69 4.03 -1.96
N MET A 26 -17.87 3.46 -0.77
CA MET A 26 -18.63 4.07 0.31
C MET A 26 -17.80 4.13 1.59
N GLN A 27 -17.96 5.20 2.37
CA GLN A 27 -17.35 5.30 3.69
C GLN A 27 -18.08 4.36 4.67
N SER A 28 -17.32 3.56 5.43
CA SER A 28 -17.86 2.70 6.48
C SER A 28 -18.37 3.54 7.66
N THR A 29 -19.59 3.29 8.11
CA THR A 29 -20.22 3.97 9.25
C THR A 29 -19.51 3.72 10.58
N GLU A 30 -18.84 2.57 10.75
CA GLU A 30 -18.10 2.27 11.97
C GLU A 30 -16.73 2.98 12.04
N ALA A 31 -16.15 3.30 10.87
CA ALA A 31 -14.82 3.92 10.77
C ALA A 31 -14.88 5.45 10.72
N SER A 32 -16.03 6.04 10.35
CA SER A 32 -16.20 7.49 10.21
C SER A 32 -15.95 8.26 11.51
N ALA A 33 -16.13 7.63 12.67
CA ALA A 33 -15.86 8.25 13.97
C ALA A 33 -14.36 8.44 14.28
N PHE A 34 -13.46 7.71 13.60
CA PHE A 34 -12.03 7.64 13.94
C PHE A 34 -11.11 8.21 12.85
N VAL A 35 -11.68 8.72 11.75
CA VAL A 35 -10.93 9.19 10.58
C VAL A 35 -11.31 10.64 10.30
N SER A 36 -10.30 11.48 10.01
CA SER A 36 -10.55 12.87 9.60
C SER A 36 -11.35 12.91 8.30
N ASN A 37 -12.33 13.82 8.20
CA ASN A 37 -13.09 14.02 6.96
C ASN A 37 -12.19 14.35 5.77
N SER A 38 -11.02 14.97 6.00
CA SER A 38 -10.04 15.25 4.94
C SER A 38 -9.57 13.98 4.20
N VAL A 39 -9.51 12.84 4.88
CA VAL A 39 -9.18 11.54 4.26
C VAL A 39 -10.31 11.11 3.33
N THR A 40 -11.56 11.22 3.78
CA THR A 40 -12.74 10.93 2.95
C THR A 40 -12.81 11.86 1.75
N ASP A 41 -12.56 13.15 1.95
CA ASP A 41 -12.53 14.18 0.92
C ASP A 41 -11.50 13.85 -0.16
N ASN A 42 -10.30 13.43 0.25
CA ASN A 42 -9.21 13.06 -0.65
C ASN A 42 -9.44 11.71 -1.35
N VAL A 43 -10.12 10.76 -0.72
CA VAL A 43 -10.43 9.45 -1.32
C VAL A 43 -11.64 9.52 -2.25
N LEU A 44 -12.60 10.42 -2.03
CA LEU A 44 -13.84 10.53 -2.82
C LEU A 44 -13.85 11.72 -3.80
N TYR A 45 -12.74 12.44 -3.95
CA TYR A 45 -12.60 13.55 -4.89
C TYR A 45 -12.83 13.14 -6.36
N SER A 46 -13.22 14.11 -7.20
CA SER A 46 -13.39 13.93 -8.65
C SER A 46 -12.22 14.57 -9.41
N THR A 47 -11.71 13.92 -10.46
CA THR A 47 -10.63 14.49 -11.29
C THR A 47 -10.63 13.93 -12.70
N ASN A 48 -10.15 14.71 -13.66
CA ASN A 48 -9.89 14.29 -15.04
C ASN A 48 -8.41 14.45 -15.43
N GLY A 49 -7.54 14.72 -14.45
CA GLY A 49 -6.11 14.99 -14.62
C GLY A 49 -5.75 16.44 -14.95
N ASN A 50 -6.72 17.28 -15.27
CA ASN A 50 -6.54 18.72 -15.47
C ASN A 50 -7.18 19.52 -14.33
N ILE A 51 -8.38 19.13 -13.89
CA ILE A 51 -9.09 19.69 -12.74
C ILE A 51 -9.30 18.61 -11.69
N GLY A 52 -9.06 18.97 -10.43
CA GLY A 52 -9.44 18.19 -9.25
C GLY A 52 -10.49 18.95 -8.44
N LEU A 53 -11.50 18.23 -7.96
CA LEU A 53 -12.60 18.75 -7.17
C LEU A 53 -12.66 17.98 -5.85
N ARG A 54 -12.23 18.65 -4.79
CA ARG A 54 -12.26 18.08 -3.44
C ARG A 54 -13.51 18.54 -2.73
N HIS A 55 -14.34 17.60 -2.30
CA HIS A 55 -15.48 17.91 -1.43
C HIS A 55 -14.96 18.26 -0.07
N LEU A 56 -15.48 19.29 0.59
CA LEU A 56 -15.21 19.55 2.00
C LEU A 56 -16.44 19.06 2.76
N SER A 57 -16.38 17.79 3.18
CA SER A 57 -17.51 17.03 3.72
C SER A 57 -18.44 17.81 4.65
N GLU A 58 -19.74 17.56 4.47
CA GLU A 58 -20.80 18.05 5.33
C GLU A 58 -20.66 17.44 6.73
N VAL A 59 -21.03 18.16 7.80
CA VAL A 59 -20.85 17.64 9.17
C VAL A 59 -22.06 17.95 10.04
N GLU A 60 -22.24 19.22 10.37
CA GLU A 60 -23.34 19.69 11.22
C GLU A 60 -24.46 20.30 10.39
N THR A 61 -24.13 20.91 9.25
CA THR A 61 -25.06 21.61 8.37
C THR A 61 -25.04 21.07 6.94
N VAL A 62 -26.10 21.37 6.19
CA VAL A 62 -26.33 20.94 4.80
C VAL A 62 -25.66 21.87 3.77
N GLY A 63 -24.39 22.20 3.99
CA GLY A 63 -23.58 22.98 3.04
C GLY A 63 -22.68 22.09 2.19
N PHE A 64 -22.67 22.31 0.87
CA PHE A 64 -21.84 21.57 -0.08
C PHE A 64 -20.69 22.45 -0.60
N GLU A 65 -19.55 22.40 0.08
CA GLU A 65 -18.36 23.16 -0.29
C GLU A 65 -17.40 22.30 -1.14
N THR A 66 -16.98 22.82 -2.29
CA THR A 66 -16.02 22.19 -3.21
C THR A 66 -14.80 23.09 -3.41
N GLU A 67 -13.62 22.56 -3.11
CA GLU A 67 -12.35 23.17 -3.47
C GLU A 67 -11.96 22.77 -4.90
N VAL A 68 -11.61 23.76 -5.72
CA VAL A 68 -11.21 23.57 -7.11
C VAL A 68 -9.71 23.77 -7.26
N ILE A 69 -9.03 22.76 -7.80
CA ILE A 69 -7.59 22.78 -8.10
C ILE A 69 -7.35 22.43 -9.55
N MET A 70 -6.29 22.99 -10.14
CA MET A 70 -5.97 22.82 -11.54
C MET A 70 -4.49 22.50 -11.74
N ASN A 71 -4.23 21.56 -12.64
CA ASN A 71 -2.90 21.08 -12.94
C ASN A 71 -2.01 22.18 -13.56
N GLY A 72 -0.76 22.25 -13.12
CA GLY A 72 0.20 23.26 -13.57
C GLY A 72 -0.07 24.68 -13.09
N VAL A 73 -1.01 24.90 -12.16
CA VAL A 73 -1.25 26.19 -11.52
C VAL A 73 -0.63 26.21 -10.12
N TYR A 74 0.21 27.21 -9.86
CA TYR A 74 1.03 27.26 -8.64
C TYR A 74 1.30 28.69 -8.19
N HIS A 75 1.69 28.83 -6.92
CA HIS A 75 2.27 30.02 -6.32
C HIS A 75 3.77 29.81 -6.10
N GLU A 76 4.54 30.89 -6.09
CA GLU A 76 5.92 30.87 -5.62
C GLU A 76 6.00 31.30 -4.16
N GLU A 77 6.68 30.51 -3.33
CA GLU A 77 6.97 30.82 -1.93
C GLU A 77 8.48 31.00 -1.74
N VAL A 78 8.88 32.07 -1.03
CA VAL A 78 10.30 32.32 -0.73
C VAL A 78 10.82 31.27 0.24
N VAL A 79 11.96 30.67 -0.07
CA VAL A 79 12.58 29.69 0.80
C VAL A 79 13.61 30.38 1.70
N ASP A 80 13.47 30.20 3.02
CA ASP A 80 14.40 30.78 4.01
C ASP A 80 15.78 30.12 3.92
N GLY A 81 16.75 30.80 3.30
CA GLY A 81 18.16 30.43 3.43
C GLY A 81 19.16 31.23 2.59
N PRO A 82 20.44 30.82 2.59
CA PRO A 82 21.52 31.59 1.98
C PRO A 82 21.33 31.77 0.47
N GLY A 83 21.50 33.01 -0.01
CA GLY A 83 21.27 33.42 -1.40
C GLY A 83 22.31 32.93 -2.41
N PHE A 84 22.61 31.63 -2.43
CA PHE A 84 23.48 31.01 -3.41
C PHE A 84 22.88 31.14 -4.83
N LYS A 85 23.70 31.51 -5.82
CA LYS A 85 23.25 31.62 -7.22
C LYS A 85 22.77 30.29 -7.82
N GLY A 86 23.22 29.17 -7.27
CA GLY A 86 22.91 27.82 -7.77
C GLY A 86 21.69 27.16 -7.15
N ILE A 87 21.05 27.79 -6.16
CA ILE A 87 19.90 27.24 -5.45
C ILE A 87 18.66 28.10 -5.77
N PRO A 88 17.51 27.51 -6.12
CA PRO A 88 16.25 28.23 -6.27
C PRO A 88 15.95 29.09 -5.04
N LYS A 89 15.51 30.33 -5.27
CA LYS A 89 15.11 31.26 -4.19
C LYS A 89 13.66 31.07 -3.75
N THR A 90 12.88 30.40 -4.59
CA THR A 90 11.47 30.14 -4.37
C THR A 90 11.17 28.65 -4.59
N ASN A 91 10.19 28.13 -3.87
CA ASN A 91 9.58 26.84 -4.11
C ASN A 91 8.22 27.03 -4.79
N GLN A 92 7.80 26.02 -5.56
CA GLN A 92 6.52 26.02 -6.26
C GLN A 92 5.50 25.25 -5.44
N LEU A 93 4.41 25.91 -5.05
CA LEU A 93 3.31 25.29 -4.31
C LEU A 93 2.05 25.31 -5.15
N GLY A 94 1.40 24.16 -5.25
CA GLY A 94 0.12 24.01 -5.93
C GLY A 94 -0.94 24.99 -5.43
N ALA A 95 -1.60 25.68 -6.36
CA ALA A 95 -2.61 26.67 -6.00
C ALA A 95 -4.01 26.07 -5.95
N SER A 96 -4.78 26.49 -4.94
CA SER A 96 -6.24 26.41 -4.95
C SER A 96 -6.80 27.55 -5.79
N LEU A 97 -7.68 27.25 -6.75
CA LEU A 97 -8.25 28.26 -7.64
C LEU A 97 -9.33 29.07 -6.93
N CYS A 98 -10.28 28.36 -6.33
CA CYS A 98 -11.43 28.90 -5.62
C CYS A 98 -12.12 27.82 -4.78
N THR A 99 -13.00 28.24 -3.88
CA THR A 99 -14.04 27.38 -3.30
C THR A 99 -15.40 27.74 -3.88
N VAL A 100 -16.23 26.73 -4.07
CA VAL A 100 -17.63 26.87 -4.48
C VAL A 100 -18.50 26.25 -3.41
N ASP A 101 -19.34 27.05 -2.78
CA ASP A 101 -20.27 26.64 -1.73
C ASP A 101 -21.72 26.72 -2.23
N MET A 102 -22.49 25.67 -2.00
CA MET A 102 -23.91 25.58 -2.29
C MET A 102 -24.68 25.25 -1.01
N ASP A 103 -25.56 26.17 -0.59
CA ASP A 103 -26.27 26.05 0.68
C ASP A 103 -27.77 26.38 0.53
N PHE A 104 -28.56 25.84 1.45
CA PHE A 104 -30.01 26.03 1.57
C PHE A 104 -30.33 26.69 2.91
N LEU A 105 -30.60 27.99 2.85
CA LEU A 105 -30.87 28.79 4.05
C LEU A 105 -32.37 28.97 4.25
N LEU A 106 -32.83 28.69 5.48
CA LEU A 106 -34.19 28.91 5.96
C LEU A 106 -34.17 30.06 6.98
N ASP A 107 -34.82 31.16 6.64
CA ASP A 107 -34.83 32.39 7.46
C ASP A 107 -33.42 32.90 7.82
N GLY A 108 -32.40 32.55 7.01
CA GLY A 108 -31.00 32.94 7.18
C GLY A 108 -30.09 31.87 7.80
N GLU A 109 -30.64 30.73 8.23
CA GLU A 109 -29.89 29.63 8.87
C GLU A 109 -29.81 28.40 7.94
N SER A 110 -28.67 27.72 7.91
CA SER A 110 -28.53 26.45 7.17
C SER A 110 -29.25 25.31 7.88
N GLY A 111 -29.70 24.31 7.12
CA GLY A 111 -30.32 23.10 7.67
C GLY A 111 -29.31 22.26 8.45
N THR A 112 -29.72 21.71 9.59
CA THR A 112 -28.92 20.85 10.46
C THR A 112 -29.07 19.38 10.07
N LEU A 113 -27.95 18.67 10.02
CA LEU A 113 -27.92 17.23 9.74
C LEU A 113 -28.36 16.43 10.98
N SER A 114 -29.30 15.50 10.80
CA SER A 114 -29.77 14.59 11.87
C SER A 114 -28.94 13.31 11.97
N THR A 115 -28.31 12.90 10.87
CA THR A 115 -27.42 11.74 10.77
C THR A 115 -26.22 12.06 9.87
N MET A 116 -25.17 11.25 9.95
CA MET A 116 -24.04 11.40 9.01
C MET A 116 -24.51 11.14 7.57
N PRO A 117 -24.07 11.96 6.59
CA PRO A 117 -24.42 11.77 5.19
C PRO A 117 -23.90 10.45 4.63
N GLU A 118 -24.67 9.85 3.71
CA GLU A 118 -24.17 8.75 2.91
C GLU A 118 -23.38 9.30 1.71
N ARG A 119 -22.12 8.88 1.57
CA ARG A 119 -21.22 9.38 0.52
C ARG A 119 -20.74 8.24 -0.35
N ARG A 120 -20.84 8.44 -1.66
CA ARG A 120 -20.50 7.42 -2.66
C ARG A 120 -19.69 8.02 -3.80
N LEU A 121 -18.69 7.27 -4.27
CA LEU A 121 -18.01 7.52 -5.53
C LEU A 121 -18.22 6.31 -6.45
N ASN A 122 -18.86 6.53 -7.59
CA ASN A 122 -19.14 5.46 -8.55
C ASN A 122 -17.96 5.26 -9.52
N LEU A 123 -17.47 4.03 -9.65
CA LEU A 123 -16.32 3.70 -10.49
C LEU A 123 -16.65 3.52 -11.98
N ASP A 124 -17.93 3.45 -12.35
CA ASP A 124 -18.38 3.34 -13.75
C ASP A 124 -18.66 4.70 -14.39
N ASP A 125 -18.93 5.74 -13.60
CA ASP A 125 -19.19 7.09 -14.13
C ASP A 125 -18.37 8.21 -13.48
N GLY A 126 -17.60 7.91 -12.44
CA GLY A 126 -16.68 8.84 -11.78
C GLY A 126 -17.36 9.97 -11.00
N ALA A 127 -18.69 9.95 -10.85
CA ALA A 127 -19.42 10.99 -10.13
C ALA A 127 -19.46 10.72 -8.63
N TYR A 128 -19.19 11.77 -7.87
CA TYR A 128 -19.38 11.81 -6.42
C TYR A 128 -20.86 12.09 -6.12
N ARG A 129 -21.41 11.39 -5.11
CA ARG A 129 -22.79 11.52 -4.65
C ARG A 129 -22.81 11.61 -3.13
N SER A 130 -23.60 12.53 -2.60
CA SER A 130 -23.85 12.70 -1.17
C SER A 130 -25.34 12.78 -0.93
N GLU A 131 -25.84 12.03 0.04
CA GLU A 131 -27.25 12.02 0.43
C GLU A 131 -27.39 12.33 1.92
N CYS A 132 -28.17 13.37 2.23
CA CYS A 132 -28.54 13.72 3.59
C CYS A 132 -30.05 13.53 3.73
N ILE A 133 -30.45 12.61 4.60
CA ILE A 133 -31.85 12.33 4.89
C ILE A 133 -32.23 13.07 6.17
N ASP A 134 -33.46 13.56 6.23
CA ASP A 134 -34.03 14.18 7.42
C ASP A 134 -33.24 15.41 7.91
N VAL A 135 -32.84 16.28 6.99
CA VAL A 135 -32.24 17.58 7.30
C VAL A 135 -33.30 18.49 7.90
N MET A 136 -33.00 19.08 9.07
CA MET A 136 -33.96 19.86 9.84
C MET A 136 -33.64 21.35 9.77
N SER A 137 -34.66 22.20 9.71
CA SER A 137 -34.49 23.64 9.97
C SER A 137 -33.99 23.86 11.41
N SER A 138 -33.36 25.01 11.65
CA SER A 138 -32.86 25.38 12.99
C SER A 138 -33.96 25.41 14.07
N ASP A 139 -35.20 25.69 13.68
CA ASP A 139 -36.40 25.64 14.53
C ASP A 139 -37.09 24.26 14.56
N GLY A 140 -36.60 23.27 13.81
CA GLY A 140 -37.16 21.93 13.68
C GLY A 140 -38.52 21.83 12.99
N GLY A 141 -39.05 22.94 12.45
CA GLY A 141 -40.38 23.00 11.88
C GLY A 141 -40.48 22.48 10.44
N LEU A 142 -39.38 22.44 9.69
CA LEU A 142 -39.32 21.87 8.34
C LEU A 142 -38.23 20.80 8.28
N ILE A 143 -38.54 19.66 7.66
CA ILE A 143 -37.62 18.58 7.38
C ILE A 143 -37.61 18.35 5.86
N PHE A 144 -36.44 18.06 5.29
CA PHE A 144 -36.27 17.75 3.88
C PHE A 144 -35.05 16.86 3.65
N ASP A 145 -34.95 16.27 2.47
CA ASP A 145 -33.82 15.45 2.06
C ASP A 145 -33.01 16.17 0.98
N THR A 146 -31.71 15.90 0.93
CA THR A 146 -30.81 16.45 -0.09
C THR A 146 -30.04 15.36 -0.82
N HIS A 147 -29.92 15.55 -2.14
CA HIS A 147 -29.11 14.71 -3.01
C HIS A 147 -28.16 15.59 -3.81
N TYR A 148 -26.87 15.47 -3.52
CA TYR A 148 -25.80 16.20 -4.19
C TYR A 148 -25.02 15.30 -5.13
N ILE A 149 -24.74 15.80 -6.33
CA ILE A 149 -23.91 15.13 -7.34
C ILE A 149 -22.84 16.10 -7.82
N ARG A 150 -21.62 15.61 -8.03
CA ARG A 150 -20.53 16.35 -8.68
C ARG A 150 -19.77 15.47 -9.67
N THR A 151 -19.36 16.06 -10.78
CA THR A 151 -18.56 15.38 -11.81
C THR A 151 -17.68 16.36 -12.60
N VAL A 152 -16.71 15.82 -13.31
CA VAL A 152 -15.78 16.53 -14.21
C VAL A 152 -16.00 16.13 -15.67
N GLY A 153 -15.72 17.03 -16.61
CA GLY A 153 -15.78 16.73 -18.03
C GLY A 153 -14.65 15.82 -18.51
N ARG A 154 -14.95 14.98 -19.51
CA ARG A 154 -13.99 14.07 -20.15
C ARG A 154 -13.54 14.61 -21.52
N SER A 155 -14.49 15.14 -22.29
CA SER A 155 -14.29 15.72 -23.62
C SER A 155 -13.66 17.12 -23.59
N ASP A 156 -14.07 17.96 -22.62
CA ASP A 156 -13.39 19.21 -22.28
C ASP A 156 -12.84 19.09 -20.85
N LEU A 157 -11.53 18.93 -20.71
CA LEU A 157 -10.86 18.73 -19.43
C LEU A 157 -10.90 19.97 -18.53
N SER A 158 -11.31 21.12 -19.07
CA SER A 158 -11.47 22.37 -18.33
C SER A 158 -12.85 22.54 -17.68
N MET A 159 -13.80 21.63 -17.93
CA MET A 159 -15.18 21.75 -17.44
C MET A 159 -15.49 20.83 -16.26
N TRP A 160 -16.42 21.29 -15.41
CA TRP A 160 -17.06 20.47 -14.39
C TRP A 160 -18.45 20.99 -14.02
N GLY A 161 -19.20 20.19 -13.28
CA GLY A 161 -20.50 20.60 -12.77
C GLY A 161 -20.93 19.87 -11.50
N SER A 162 -21.83 20.51 -10.77
CA SER A 162 -22.48 19.98 -9.60
C SER A 162 -23.98 20.30 -9.60
N GLN A 163 -24.73 19.49 -8.88
CA GLN A 163 -26.17 19.64 -8.73
C GLN A 163 -26.59 19.25 -7.32
N VAL A 164 -27.41 20.06 -6.67
CA VAL A 164 -28.09 19.72 -5.41
C VAL A 164 -29.59 19.66 -5.69
N CYS A 165 -30.24 18.57 -5.31
CA CYS A 165 -31.69 18.40 -5.31
C CYS A 165 -32.19 18.36 -3.87
N TYR A 166 -33.03 19.33 -3.50
CA TYR A 166 -33.76 19.38 -2.24
C TYR A 166 -35.15 18.81 -2.47
N SER A 167 -35.58 17.83 -1.67
CA SER A 167 -36.85 17.13 -1.89
C SER A 167 -37.45 16.60 -0.60
N ASN A 168 -38.61 15.92 -0.70
CA ASN A 168 -39.30 15.31 0.44
C ASN A 168 -39.57 16.28 1.61
N PHE A 169 -39.92 17.52 1.27
CA PHE A 169 -40.26 18.54 2.25
C PHE A 169 -41.46 18.10 3.09
N ARG A 170 -41.35 18.24 4.42
CA ARG A 170 -42.40 17.87 5.37
C ARG A 170 -42.29 18.75 6.62
N PHE A 171 -43.43 19.15 7.17
CA PHE A 171 -43.43 19.90 8.43
C PHE A 171 -43.32 18.95 9.62
N GLY A 172 -42.52 19.33 10.61
CA GLY A 172 -42.37 18.57 11.85
C GLY A 172 -43.72 18.43 12.58
N ALA A 173 -44.05 17.22 13.04
CA ALA A 173 -45.25 17.00 13.84
C ALA A 173 -45.06 17.63 15.23
N MET A 174 -45.80 18.71 15.53
CA MET A 174 -45.79 19.35 16.86
C MET A 174 -46.46 18.51 17.97
N ASP A 175 -47.03 17.35 17.66
CA ASP A 175 -47.79 16.50 18.60
C ASP A 175 -47.03 15.25 19.08
N SER A 176 -45.70 15.34 19.25
CA SER A 176 -45.00 14.36 20.08
C SER A 176 -44.53 15.03 21.36
N PRO A 177 -45.18 14.80 22.52
CA PRO A 177 -44.56 15.19 23.77
C PRO A 177 -43.21 14.48 23.84
N MET A 178 -42.17 15.19 24.29
CA MET A 178 -40.94 14.57 24.76
C MET A 178 -41.31 13.62 25.90
N SER A 179 -41.68 12.41 25.52
CA SER A 179 -42.03 11.31 26.38
C SER A 179 -40.73 10.62 26.73
N ALA A 180 -40.24 10.90 27.93
CA ALA A 180 -39.46 9.94 28.69
C ALA A 180 -40.17 8.58 28.67
N LYS A 181 -39.74 7.68 27.77
CA LYS A 181 -40.00 6.25 27.87
C LYS A 181 -38.73 5.51 27.48
N SER A 182 -37.99 5.16 28.52
CA SER A 182 -37.28 3.90 28.57
C SER A 182 -38.25 2.77 28.22
N ASP A 183 -38.03 2.07 27.13
CA ASP A 183 -38.40 0.66 27.02
C ASP A 183 -37.27 -0.10 26.33
N SER A 184 -36.62 -0.91 27.16
CA SER A 184 -35.68 -1.95 26.84
C SER A 184 -36.30 -3.00 25.93
N ASN A 185 -35.70 -3.26 24.76
CA ASN A 185 -35.37 -4.61 24.24
C ASN A 185 -34.87 -4.52 22.78
N GLY A 186 -33.55 -4.61 22.59
CA GLY A 186 -32.83 -4.70 21.30
C GLY A 186 -31.32 -4.60 21.54
N PRO A 187 -30.45 -5.36 20.84
CA PRO A 187 -29.17 -5.78 21.38
C PRO A 187 -28.14 -4.65 21.50
N ASN A 188 -27.51 -4.58 22.68
CA ASN A 188 -26.40 -3.72 23.10
C ASN A 188 -25.57 -3.08 21.98
N THR A 189 -25.84 -1.81 21.69
CA THR A 189 -24.81 -0.84 21.26
C THR A 189 -24.32 -0.08 22.48
N GLY A 190 -23.17 -0.50 23.02
CA GLY A 190 -22.52 0.18 24.13
C GLY A 190 -21.88 1.48 23.66
N PHE A 191 -22.57 2.61 23.84
CA PHE A 191 -21.95 3.93 23.89
C PHE A 191 -22.42 4.62 25.17
N MET A 192 -21.52 4.70 26.14
CA MET A 192 -21.73 5.42 27.38
C MET A 192 -20.52 6.30 27.65
N GLY A 193 -20.73 7.62 27.53
CA GLY A 193 -20.14 8.67 28.35
C GLY A 193 -18.64 8.93 28.28
N SER A 194 -18.25 9.95 27.51
CA SER A 194 -17.23 10.92 27.97
C SER A 194 -17.54 12.30 27.39
N TYR A 195 -18.53 12.97 27.97
CA TYR A 195 -18.69 14.42 27.85
C TYR A 195 -18.64 14.99 29.25
N GLY A 196 -17.51 15.61 29.58
CA GLY A 196 -17.27 16.17 30.90
C GLY A 196 -15.90 16.82 30.99
N THR A 197 -15.73 17.98 30.37
CA THR A 197 -14.73 18.95 30.82
C THR A 197 -15.40 20.30 31.00
N THR A 198 -15.53 20.63 32.28
CA THR A 198 -15.92 21.88 32.91
C THR A 198 -15.24 23.09 32.29
N ASN A 199 -16.03 24.04 31.77
CA ASN A 199 -15.60 25.43 31.68
C ASN A 199 -16.23 26.21 32.83
N HIS A 200 -15.35 26.71 33.70
CA HIS A 200 -15.68 27.66 34.75
C HIS A 200 -16.27 28.93 34.12
N ILE A 201 -17.55 29.19 34.44
CA ILE A 201 -18.15 30.51 34.32
C ILE A 201 -17.49 31.39 35.38
N ALA A 202 -16.67 32.34 34.95
CA ALA A 202 -16.30 33.48 35.78
C ALA A 202 -17.49 34.44 35.78
N ASP A 203 -18.00 34.71 36.98
CA ASP A 203 -19.01 35.71 37.26
C ASP A 203 -18.60 37.09 36.69
N SER A 204 -19.44 37.62 35.80
CA SER A 204 -19.58 39.06 35.65
C SER A 204 -21.06 39.39 35.52
N THR A 205 -21.63 39.85 36.63
CA THR A 205 -22.93 40.48 36.72
C THR A 205 -22.99 41.71 35.82
N SER A 206 -23.80 41.65 34.77
CA SER A 206 -24.45 42.83 34.19
C SER A 206 -25.85 42.46 33.73
N GLU A 207 -26.84 42.84 34.54
CA GLU A 207 -28.24 42.90 34.12
C GLU A 207 -28.38 43.88 32.95
N GLY A 208 -28.91 43.41 31.82
CA GLY A 208 -29.26 44.28 30.70
C GLY A 208 -29.57 43.51 29.41
N GLY A 209 -30.86 43.35 29.11
CA GLY A 209 -31.35 43.10 27.74
C GLY A 209 -31.38 41.65 27.28
N LEU A 210 -32.31 40.85 27.82
CA LEU A 210 -32.83 39.68 27.11
C LEU A 210 -33.69 40.18 25.96
N ASP A 211 -33.09 40.24 24.76
CA ASP A 211 -33.74 40.70 23.55
C ASP A 211 -34.76 39.66 23.04
N ALA A 212 -35.83 40.15 22.43
CA ALA A 212 -37.13 39.49 22.22
C ALA A 212 -37.15 38.26 21.27
N HIS A 213 -36.00 37.67 20.95
CA HIS A 213 -35.86 36.56 20.00
C HIS A 213 -36.09 35.17 20.62
N GLN A 214 -35.70 34.98 21.90
CA GLN A 214 -35.87 33.68 22.57
C GLN A 214 -37.31 33.37 23.01
N GLN A 215 -38.16 34.39 23.20
CA GLN A 215 -39.57 34.18 23.59
C GLN A 215 -40.53 33.90 22.42
N ARG A 216 -40.11 34.08 21.16
CA ARG A 216 -40.92 33.72 19.97
C ARG A 216 -40.79 32.26 19.55
N MET A 217 -39.77 31.55 20.02
CA MET A 217 -39.44 30.19 19.57
C MET A 217 -40.36 29.08 20.13
N LEU A 218 -41.20 29.37 21.13
CA LEU A 218 -41.98 28.34 21.83
C LEU A 218 -43.43 28.16 21.32
N HIS A 219 -43.93 28.99 20.40
CA HIS A 219 -45.30 28.87 19.88
C HIS A 219 -45.45 29.41 18.45
N ARG A 220 -44.96 28.69 17.42
CA ARG A 220 -45.49 28.83 16.05
C ARG A 220 -46.67 27.85 15.90
N THR A 221 -47.85 28.33 15.54
CA THR A 221 -48.95 27.42 15.18
C THR A 221 -48.70 26.84 13.78
N GLN A 222 -49.28 25.68 13.44
CA GLN A 222 -49.09 25.04 12.13
C GLN A 222 -49.48 25.94 10.94
N ASN A 223 -50.28 26.99 11.19
CA ASN A 223 -50.68 28.02 10.22
C ASN A 223 -49.68 29.19 10.08
N ASP A 224 -48.63 29.27 10.89
CA ASP A 224 -47.60 30.35 10.88
C ASP A 224 -46.22 29.90 10.32
N LEU A 225 -46.12 28.69 9.77
CA LEU A 225 -44.90 28.14 9.20
C LEU A 225 -44.63 28.69 7.79
N ASN A 226 -44.30 29.98 7.73
CA ASN A 226 -43.83 30.65 6.51
C ASN A 226 -42.32 30.83 6.59
N TYR A 227 -41.57 30.13 5.73
CA TYR A 227 -40.13 30.24 5.64
C TYR A 227 -39.71 31.09 4.45
N ARG A 228 -38.68 31.92 4.63
CA ARG A 228 -37.94 32.54 3.53
C ARG A 228 -36.79 31.63 3.15
N VAL A 229 -36.88 31.00 1.98
CA VAL A 229 -35.81 30.18 1.42
C VAL A 229 -34.85 31.08 0.65
N GLU A 230 -33.56 30.98 0.98
CA GLU A 230 -32.45 31.57 0.23
C GLU A 230 -31.51 30.43 -0.19
N LEU A 231 -31.52 30.11 -1.49
CA LEU A 231 -30.55 29.19 -2.08
C LEU A 231 -29.33 29.98 -2.50
N VAL A 232 -28.16 29.62 -1.99
CA VAL A 232 -26.92 30.36 -2.22
C VAL A 232 -25.97 29.51 -3.04
N VAL A 233 -25.37 30.12 -4.05
CA VAL A 233 -24.13 29.64 -4.66
C VAL A 233 -23.06 30.71 -4.52
N LEU A 234 -22.00 30.40 -3.78
CA LEU A 234 -20.91 31.30 -3.46
C LEU A 234 -19.61 30.80 -4.09
N LEU A 235 -18.99 31.61 -4.95
CA LEU A 235 -17.63 31.39 -5.44
C LEU A 235 -16.69 32.34 -4.70
N ALA A 236 -15.68 31.80 -4.02
CA ALA A 236 -14.70 32.57 -3.25
C ALA A 236 -13.26 32.33 -3.73
N ILE A 237 -12.48 33.41 -3.88
CA ILE A 237 -11.07 33.40 -4.31
C ILE A 237 -10.22 34.15 -3.28
N ASP A 238 -9.06 33.59 -2.92
CA ASP A 238 -8.12 34.21 -1.98
C ASP A 238 -7.33 35.37 -2.61
N GLN A 239 -7.59 36.60 -2.15
CA GLN A 239 -6.92 37.81 -2.62
C GLN A 239 -5.51 38.02 -2.04
N ASP A 240 -5.12 37.26 -1.02
CA ASP A 240 -3.73 37.29 -0.55
C ASP A 240 -2.81 36.51 -1.50
N ALA A 241 -3.37 35.64 -2.35
CA ALA A 241 -2.65 34.83 -3.34
C ALA A 241 -2.94 35.21 -4.80
N TRP A 242 -4.12 35.80 -5.08
CA TRP A 242 -4.61 36.10 -6.43
C TRP A 242 -4.96 37.58 -6.61
N GLU A 243 -4.50 38.16 -7.72
CA GLU A 243 -5.09 39.38 -8.27
C GLU A 243 -6.29 39.00 -9.10
N VAL A 244 -7.47 39.53 -8.78
CA VAL A 244 -8.71 39.23 -9.49
C VAL A 244 -9.15 40.44 -10.31
N SER A 245 -9.25 40.26 -11.62
CA SER A 245 -9.86 41.22 -12.53
C SER A 245 -11.16 40.63 -13.08
N HIS A 246 -12.25 41.38 -12.98
CA HIS A 246 -13.56 40.92 -13.46
C HIS A 246 -13.95 41.72 -14.70
N MET A 247 -14.47 41.01 -15.71
CA MET A 247 -15.12 41.66 -16.85
C MET A 247 -16.64 41.60 -16.70
N GLN A 248 -17.19 40.47 -16.20
CA GLN A 248 -18.62 40.21 -15.98
C GLN A 248 -18.82 39.20 -14.83
N MET A 249 -20.04 39.07 -14.29
CA MET A 249 -20.35 38.17 -13.16
C MET A 249 -20.02 36.69 -13.41
N ASP A 250 -20.14 36.24 -14.65
CA ASP A 250 -19.90 34.86 -15.06
C ASP A 250 -18.53 34.66 -15.70
N HIS A 251 -17.66 35.68 -15.62
CA HIS A 251 -16.35 35.70 -16.26
C HIS A 251 -15.32 36.39 -15.36
N VAL A 252 -14.54 35.57 -14.66
CA VAL A 252 -13.52 35.97 -13.70
C VAL A 252 -12.13 35.68 -14.26
N ASN A 253 -11.25 36.68 -14.29
CA ASN A 253 -9.83 36.47 -14.58
C ASN A 253 -9.04 36.64 -13.30
N GLN A 254 -8.17 35.69 -13.00
CA GLN A 254 -7.31 35.75 -11.82
C GLN A 254 -5.86 35.46 -12.22
N CYS A 255 -4.93 36.24 -11.68
CA CYS A 255 -3.50 36.09 -11.88
C CYS A 255 -2.85 35.82 -10.53
N SER A 256 -1.99 34.81 -10.44
CA SER A 256 -1.25 34.57 -9.20
C SER A 256 -0.30 35.74 -8.93
N LEU A 257 -0.36 36.31 -7.73
CA LEU A 257 0.49 37.43 -7.31
C LEU A 257 1.99 37.08 -7.27
N SER A 258 2.33 35.80 -7.09
CA SER A 258 3.72 35.35 -6.94
C SER A 258 4.29 34.68 -8.18
N SER A 259 3.50 33.87 -8.90
CA SER A 259 3.98 33.16 -10.11
C SER A 259 3.62 33.85 -11.42
N GLY A 260 2.64 34.77 -11.41
CA GLY A 260 2.09 35.39 -12.62
C GLY A 260 1.27 34.44 -13.50
N VAL A 261 0.91 33.26 -13.01
CA VAL A 261 0.04 32.32 -13.75
C VAL A 261 -1.39 32.85 -13.81
N ASP A 262 -1.92 33.00 -15.01
CA ASP A 262 -3.28 33.46 -15.28
C ASP A 262 -4.26 32.30 -15.41
N VAL A 263 -5.45 32.45 -14.84
CA VAL A 263 -6.60 31.54 -14.98
C VAL A 263 -7.87 32.35 -15.25
N THR A 264 -8.55 32.00 -16.35
CA THR A 264 -9.90 32.48 -16.66
C THR A 264 -10.93 31.45 -16.23
N THR A 265 -11.92 31.88 -15.46
CA THR A 265 -13.04 31.07 -14.96
C THR A 265 -14.36 31.58 -15.52
N PHE A 266 -15.12 30.68 -16.15
CA PHE A 266 -16.49 30.92 -16.59
C PHE A 266 -17.46 30.10 -15.72
N THR A 267 -18.62 30.67 -15.34
CA THR A 267 -19.62 29.95 -14.54
C THR A 267 -21.04 30.11 -15.07
N GLU A 268 -21.89 29.11 -14.85
CA GLU A 268 -23.32 29.13 -15.12
C GLU A 268 -24.06 28.51 -13.94
N VAL A 269 -25.16 29.12 -13.50
CA VAL A 269 -25.96 28.64 -12.36
C VAL A 269 -27.45 28.75 -12.66
N ASP A 270 -28.15 27.64 -12.47
CA ASP A 270 -29.60 27.55 -12.68
C ASP A 270 -30.29 27.02 -11.43
N CYS A 271 -31.51 27.50 -11.18
CA CYS A 271 -32.38 26.99 -10.12
C CYS A 271 -33.76 26.67 -10.68
N VAL A 272 -34.18 25.42 -10.55
CA VAL A 272 -35.47 24.92 -11.04
C VAL A 272 -36.29 24.39 -9.87
N VAL A 273 -37.51 24.90 -9.71
CA VAL A 273 -38.49 24.47 -8.70
C VAL A 273 -39.57 23.63 -9.37
N ASN A 274 -39.81 22.43 -8.87
CA ASN A 274 -40.75 21.46 -9.46
C ASN A 274 -41.95 21.24 -8.53
N TYR A 275 -43.17 21.33 -9.08
CA TYR A 275 -44.45 21.10 -8.39
C TYR A 275 -45.18 19.86 -8.94
N GLY A 276 -44.44 18.92 -9.54
CA GLY A 276 -44.95 17.68 -10.13
C GLY A 276 -45.38 17.86 -11.58
N SER A 277 -46.53 18.50 -11.82
CA SER A 277 -47.06 18.71 -13.18
C SER A 277 -46.53 19.98 -13.87
N THR A 278 -45.94 20.89 -13.10
CA THR A 278 -45.39 22.16 -13.58
C THR A 278 -44.03 22.43 -12.93
N TYR A 279 -43.20 23.25 -13.57
CA TYR A 279 -41.92 23.71 -13.04
C TYR A 279 -41.76 25.22 -13.23
N ARG A 280 -40.90 25.83 -12.43
CA ARG A 280 -40.54 27.25 -12.50
C ARG A 280 -39.02 27.39 -12.43
N VAL A 281 -38.45 28.20 -13.32
CA VAL A 281 -37.03 28.59 -13.26
C VAL A 281 -36.94 29.90 -12.48
N LEU A 282 -36.10 29.94 -11.45
CA LEU A 282 -35.84 31.15 -10.67
C LEU A 282 -34.69 31.95 -11.30
N GLN A 283 -34.78 33.27 -11.21
CA GLN A 283 -33.71 34.17 -11.63
C GLN A 283 -32.82 34.47 -10.42
N ALA A 284 -31.50 34.46 -10.64
CA ALA A 284 -30.55 34.74 -9.57
C ALA A 284 -30.46 36.25 -9.30
N GLU A 285 -30.48 36.64 -8.02
CA GLU A 285 -29.95 37.91 -7.57
C GLU A 285 -28.44 37.75 -7.37
N VAL A 286 -27.65 38.48 -8.14
CA VAL A 286 -26.19 38.35 -8.13
C VAL A 286 -25.56 39.52 -7.38
N GLU A 287 -24.69 39.21 -6.43
CA GLU A 287 -23.93 40.17 -5.64
C GLU A 287 -22.43 39.83 -5.75
N SER A 288 -21.61 40.83 -6.07
CA SER A 288 -20.15 40.67 -6.12
C SER A 288 -19.52 41.70 -5.18
N THR A 289 -18.69 41.24 -4.26
CA THR A 289 -18.02 42.11 -3.31
C THR A 289 -16.50 41.98 -3.46
N PRO A 290 -15.83 43.00 -4.05
CA PRO A 290 -14.40 43.17 -3.81
C PRO A 290 -14.25 43.62 -2.36
N TYR A 291 -13.58 42.84 -1.52
CA TYR A 291 -13.44 43.16 -0.09
C TYR A 291 -12.96 44.61 0.12
N LYS A 292 -13.84 45.45 0.69
CA LYS A 292 -13.45 46.66 1.43
C LYS A 292 -13.70 46.36 2.89
N GLN A 293 -12.73 46.72 3.74
CA GLN A 293 -12.90 46.73 5.21
C GLN A 293 -14.25 47.35 5.56
N ASN A 294 -15.19 46.56 6.09
CA ASN A 294 -16.28 47.11 6.88
C ASN A 294 -15.64 47.66 8.16
N THR A 295 -15.55 48.99 8.25
CA THR A 295 -15.17 49.70 9.48
C THR A 295 -16.31 49.81 10.48
N ASP A 296 -17.51 49.31 10.16
CA ASP A 296 -18.66 49.34 11.08
C ASP A 296 -19.10 47.92 11.42
N GLY A 297 -19.09 47.64 12.72
CA GLY A 297 -19.41 46.34 13.30
C GLY A 297 -20.89 46.01 13.17
N GLU A 298 -21.24 45.27 12.13
CA GLU A 298 -22.39 44.36 12.15
C GLU A 298 -21.89 42.96 11.76
N SER A 299 -21.92 42.06 12.73
CA SER A 299 -21.56 40.67 12.59
C SER A 299 -22.58 39.95 11.70
N SER A 300 -22.31 39.91 10.39
CA SER A 300 -22.76 38.79 9.59
C SER A 300 -21.87 37.60 9.91
N HIS A 301 -22.49 36.48 10.29
CA HIS A 301 -21.83 35.28 10.76
C HIS A 301 -20.93 34.67 9.67
N MET A 302 -19.65 35.07 9.64
CA MET A 302 -18.61 34.21 9.10
C MET A 302 -18.43 33.05 10.09
N TYR A 303 -18.81 31.86 9.64
CA TYR A 303 -18.67 30.60 10.35
C TYR A 303 -17.27 30.45 10.96
N ASN A 304 -17.19 30.57 12.29
CA ASN A 304 -16.00 30.20 13.06
C ASN A 304 -15.86 28.68 13.04
N ARG A 305 -15.13 28.13 12.06
CA ARG A 305 -14.93 26.67 11.88
C ARG A 305 -13.55 26.17 12.31
N ASP A 306 -12.70 27.03 12.87
CA ASP A 306 -11.34 26.66 13.31
C ASP A 306 -11.29 26.31 14.81
N ARG A 307 -11.65 25.06 15.15
CA ARG A 307 -11.26 24.46 16.43
C ARG A 307 -10.79 23.00 16.38
N TYR A 308 -10.52 22.43 15.20
CA TYR A 308 -10.15 21.02 15.11
C TYR A 308 -8.88 20.73 14.30
N SER A 309 -7.84 21.56 14.48
CA SER A 309 -6.47 21.23 14.03
C SER A 309 -5.35 21.62 15.01
N ASN A 310 -5.66 22.03 16.25
CA ASN A 310 -4.64 22.54 17.17
C ASN A 310 -4.51 21.68 18.44
N SER A 311 -3.63 20.68 18.42
CA SER A 311 -2.94 20.24 19.65
C SER A 311 -1.81 21.23 19.90
N GLY A 312 -1.96 22.04 20.95
CA GLY A 312 -1.25 23.31 21.11
C GLY A 312 0.28 23.25 21.16
N MET A 313 0.90 24.27 20.55
CA MET A 313 2.20 24.77 20.97
C MET A 313 2.03 26.21 21.44
N GLY A 314 2.13 26.42 22.76
CA GLY A 314 2.31 27.75 23.33
C GLY A 314 3.66 28.32 22.91
N ARG A 315 3.64 29.53 22.33
CA ARG A 315 4.80 30.40 22.30
C ARG A 315 4.88 31.08 23.67
N ASP A 316 6.01 30.93 24.36
CA ASP A 316 6.66 32.05 25.05
C ASP A 316 8.11 31.70 25.43
N GLY A 317 8.91 32.74 25.59
CA GLY A 317 10.36 32.70 25.43
C GLY A 317 11.18 32.26 26.63
N GLY A 318 12.44 31.92 26.35
CA GLY A 318 13.58 32.27 27.19
C GLY A 318 14.13 31.22 28.16
N GLY A 319 15.37 30.80 27.92
CA GLY A 319 16.37 30.57 28.97
C GLY A 319 16.48 29.16 29.58
N SER A 320 17.56 28.47 29.20
CA SER A 320 18.52 27.82 30.12
C SER A 320 18.07 26.74 31.14
N SER A 321 18.71 25.58 30.98
CA SER A 321 19.30 24.69 32.01
C SER A 321 18.63 23.35 32.35
N CYS A 322 19.53 22.41 32.59
CA CYS A 322 19.41 20.99 32.86
C CYS A 322 18.56 20.62 34.10
N GLY A 323 18.05 19.38 34.12
CA GLY A 323 17.71 18.71 35.38
C GLY A 323 16.79 17.48 35.24
N ASN A 324 17.38 16.28 35.37
CA ASN A 324 16.68 15.00 35.57
C ASN A 324 15.83 15.00 36.85
N ALA A 325 14.70 14.26 36.86
CA ALA A 325 14.36 13.30 37.93
C ALA A 325 13.08 12.49 37.61
N GLU A 326 13.30 11.20 37.34
CA GLU A 326 12.52 10.01 37.70
C GLU A 326 11.01 10.10 38.01
N GLY A 327 10.22 9.38 37.19
CA GLY A 327 8.91 8.85 37.53
C GLY A 327 8.59 7.66 36.64
N LYS A 328 8.90 6.44 37.11
CA LYS A 328 8.54 5.17 36.46
C LYS A 328 7.06 4.88 36.72
N GLU A 329 6.26 4.72 35.67
CA GLU A 329 5.15 3.77 35.65
C GLU A 329 5.13 3.03 34.31
N TYR A 330 5.18 1.70 34.40
CA TYR A 330 5.04 0.76 33.31
C TYR A 330 3.55 0.47 33.04
N SER A 331 3.25 0.08 31.80
CA SER A 331 2.06 -0.64 31.30
C SER A 331 0.98 0.16 30.54
N THR A 332 1.25 0.38 29.25
CA THR A 332 0.27 0.21 28.16
C THR A 332 1.05 0.09 26.84
N PRO A 333 0.90 -0.99 26.04
CA PRO A 333 1.52 -1.05 24.72
C PRO A 333 0.71 -0.17 23.74
N ALA A 334 1.42 0.56 22.88
CA ALA A 334 0.90 1.34 21.75
C ALA A 334 0.25 2.70 22.07
N THR A 335 0.96 3.60 22.75
CA THR A 335 0.90 5.02 22.41
C THR A 335 1.67 5.24 21.11
N PHE A 336 0.99 5.02 19.97
CA PHE A 336 1.44 5.56 18.69
C PHE A 336 1.45 7.09 18.81
N LEU A 337 2.61 7.66 19.15
CA LEU A 337 2.88 9.06 18.91
C LEU A 337 2.66 9.27 17.42
N ARG A 338 1.63 10.06 17.06
CA ARG A 338 1.44 10.52 15.68
C ARG A 338 2.79 11.09 15.23
N PRO A 339 3.39 10.60 14.14
CA PRO A 339 4.56 11.25 13.57
C PRO A 339 4.19 12.71 13.36
N ASN A 340 5.07 13.64 13.75
CA ASN A 340 4.92 15.02 13.33
C ASN A 340 4.71 15.00 11.81
N GLN A 341 3.60 15.60 11.38
CA GLN A 341 3.16 15.58 9.99
C GLN A 341 4.35 15.93 9.09
N TRP A 342 4.56 15.17 8.01
CA TRP A 342 5.24 15.75 6.84
C TRP A 342 4.63 17.14 6.67
N ASN A 343 5.46 18.18 6.62
CA ASN A 343 5.01 19.56 6.44
C ASN A 343 4.37 19.70 5.04
N TYR A 344 3.20 19.09 4.85
CA TYR A 344 2.24 19.45 3.84
C TYR A 344 1.63 20.74 4.37
N SER A 345 2.19 21.87 3.95
CA SER A 345 1.61 23.19 4.18
C SER A 345 0.33 23.30 3.35
N ALA A 346 -0.74 22.62 3.79
CA ALA A 346 -2.08 23.00 3.40
C ALA A 346 -2.32 24.39 3.98
N PHE A 347 -2.29 25.39 3.10
CA PHE A 347 -2.49 26.80 3.41
C PHE A 347 -3.82 27.03 4.16
N ARG A 348 -3.79 26.93 5.49
CA ARG A 348 -4.75 27.62 6.37
C ARG A 348 -4.01 28.13 7.60
N ASN A 349 -3.47 29.33 7.47
CA ASN A 349 -2.91 30.06 8.59
C ASN A 349 -4.08 30.65 9.40
N ALA A 350 -4.58 29.92 10.41
CA ALA A 350 -5.83 30.20 11.14
C ALA A 350 -5.89 31.54 11.91
N ASN A 351 -4.85 32.38 11.84
CA ASN A 351 -4.72 33.62 12.61
C ASN A 351 -4.67 34.90 11.77
N LYS A 352 -4.89 34.83 10.45
CA LYS A 352 -5.00 36.00 9.57
C LYS A 352 -6.39 36.03 8.97
N ALA A 353 -7.11 37.15 9.11
CA ALA A 353 -8.33 37.39 8.34
C ALA A 353 -7.96 37.39 6.85
N GLN A 354 -8.21 36.26 6.17
CA GLN A 354 -7.87 36.04 4.78
C GLN A 354 -8.79 36.90 3.91
N LYS A 355 -8.21 37.75 3.05
CA LYS A 355 -9.01 38.60 2.17
C LYS A 355 -9.55 37.73 1.03
N SER A 356 -10.86 37.69 0.85
CA SER A 356 -11.48 36.92 -0.24
C SER A 356 -12.30 37.81 -1.17
N TYR A 357 -12.20 37.54 -2.47
CA TYR A 357 -13.14 38.02 -3.48
C TYR A 357 -14.27 37.02 -3.57
N SER A 358 -15.53 37.49 -3.54
CA SER A 358 -16.68 36.60 -3.59
C SER A 358 -17.74 37.02 -4.59
N ILE A 359 -18.33 36.02 -5.27
CA ILE A 359 -19.51 36.16 -6.13
C ILE A 359 -20.60 35.29 -5.50
N LYS A 360 -21.69 35.93 -5.06
CA LYS A 360 -22.84 35.29 -4.44
C LYS A 360 -24.03 35.37 -5.38
N LYS A 361 -24.55 34.22 -5.82
CA LYS A 361 -25.80 34.09 -6.57
C LYS A 361 -26.89 33.56 -5.63
N ARG A 362 -27.97 34.32 -5.46
CA ARG A 362 -29.08 34.00 -4.56
C ARG A 362 -30.36 33.72 -5.33
N PHE A 363 -31.10 32.69 -4.93
CA PHE A 363 -32.46 32.47 -5.39
C PHE A 363 -33.41 32.51 -4.21
N MET A 364 -34.35 33.46 -4.25
CA MET A 364 -35.27 33.73 -3.16
C MET A 364 -36.65 33.19 -3.49
N MET A 365 -37.27 32.47 -2.55
CA MET A 365 -38.68 32.12 -2.63
C MET A 365 -39.32 31.94 -1.24
N PRO A 366 -40.62 32.22 -1.09
CA PRO A 366 -41.36 31.82 0.09
C PRO A 366 -41.69 30.32 0.04
N LEU A 367 -41.68 29.67 1.19
CA LEU A 367 -42.14 28.30 1.36
C LEU A 367 -43.24 28.28 2.42
N THR A 368 -44.44 27.89 2.01
CA THR A 368 -45.63 27.76 2.87
C THR A 368 -46.23 26.36 2.73
N PRO A 369 -47.12 25.92 3.63
CA PRO A 369 -47.80 24.63 3.53
C PRO A 369 -48.57 24.43 2.21
N GLU A 370 -49.01 25.51 1.58
CA GLU A 370 -49.81 25.49 0.34
C GLU A 370 -48.93 25.53 -0.92
N THR A 371 -47.67 25.95 -0.81
CA THR A 371 -46.75 26.15 -1.94
C THR A 371 -45.50 25.28 -1.85
N LEU A 372 -45.61 24.14 -1.17
CA LEU A 372 -44.51 23.20 -1.01
C LEU A 372 -44.14 22.55 -2.37
N PRO A 373 -42.89 22.68 -2.85
CA PRO A 373 -42.48 22.03 -4.08
C PRO A 373 -42.21 20.53 -3.85
N ASN A 374 -42.32 19.73 -4.91
CA ASN A 374 -41.87 18.35 -4.90
C ASN A 374 -40.34 18.28 -4.83
N SER A 375 -39.66 19.17 -5.56
CA SER A 375 -38.21 19.33 -5.47
C SER A 375 -37.73 20.71 -5.90
N ILE A 376 -36.56 21.10 -5.41
CA ILE A 376 -35.81 22.28 -5.87
C ILE A 376 -34.43 21.79 -6.31
N VAL A 377 -34.01 22.12 -7.52
CA VAL A 377 -32.74 21.68 -8.10
C VAL A 377 -31.90 22.90 -8.42
N VAL A 378 -30.73 23.01 -7.78
CA VAL A 378 -29.72 24.01 -8.11
C VAL A 378 -28.57 23.33 -8.84
N THR A 379 -28.20 23.85 -10.01
CA THR A 379 -27.11 23.32 -10.83
C THR A 379 -26.04 24.38 -11.01
N PHE A 380 -24.79 24.04 -10.71
CA PHE A 380 -23.61 24.89 -10.93
C PHE A 380 -22.70 24.23 -11.96
N ARG A 381 -22.21 25.02 -12.92
CA ARG A 381 -21.31 24.57 -13.98
C ARG A 381 -20.18 25.57 -14.13
N ALA A 382 -18.97 25.09 -14.33
CA ALA A 382 -17.81 25.96 -14.48
C ALA A 382 -16.77 25.41 -15.47
N CYS A 383 -16.02 26.35 -16.06
CA CYS A 383 -14.93 26.09 -16.98
C CYS A 383 -13.71 26.92 -16.54
N HIS A 384 -12.56 26.27 -16.32
CA HIS A 384 -11.31 26.92 -15.91
C HIS A 384 -10.22 26.73 -16.97
N ARG A 385 -9.67 27.82 -17.49
CA ARG A 385 -8.64 27.80 -18.56
C ARG A 385 -7.44 28.62 -18.16
N ARG A 386 -6.24 28.17 -18.55
CA ARG A 386 -5.00 28.92 -18.30
C ARG A 386 -4.82 30.01 -19.35
N GLY A 387 -4.45 31.22 -18.93
CA GLY A 387 -4.21 32.38 -19.80
C GLY A 387 -5.40 33.34 -19.93
N ASN A 388 -5.11 34.59 -20.27
CA ASN A 388 -6.09 35.68 -20.41
C ASN A 388 -6.53 35.83 -21.88
N GLY A 389 -7.76 35.43 -22.24
CA GLY A 389 -8.35 35.77 -23.54
C GLY A 389 -9.04 34.65 -24.33
N GLU A 390 -9.27 33.49 -23.75
CA GLU A 390 -10.05 32.46 -24.42
C GLU A 390 -11.55 32.80 -24.46
N PRO A 391 -12.25 32.57 -25.59
CA PRO A 391 -13.68 32.80 -25.66
C PRO A 391 -14.42 31.84 -24.72
N SER A 392 -15.46 32.37 -24.05
CA SER A 392 -16.39 31.57 -23.25
C SER A 392 -16.90 30.36 -24.06
N PRO A 393 -17.06 29.18 -23.43
CA PRO A 393 -17.69 28.05 -24.09
C PRO A 393 -19.07 28.45 -24.65
N ARG A 394 -19.39 27.98 -25.86
CA ARG A 394 -20.67 28.32 -26.52
C ARG A 394 -21.89 27.84 -25.72
N THR A 395 -21.76 26.74 -24.98
CA THR A 395 -22.81 26.14 -24.13
C THR A 395 -22.15 25.22 -23.12
N PHE A 396 -22.59 25.22 -21.85
CA PHE A 396 -22.15 24.23 -20.87
C PHE A 396 -22.96 22.93 -21.00
N PRO A 397 -22.32 21.75 -20.97
CA PRO A 397 -23.03 20.48 -20.87
C PRO A 397 -23.79 20.38 -19.54
N THR A 398 -24.87 19.63 -19.54
CA THR A 398 -25.59 19.27 -18.32
C THR A 398 -24.74 18.30 -17.47
N VAL A 399 -25.00 18.25 -16.16
CA VAL A 399 -24.34 17.27 -15.27
C VAL A 399 -24.55 15.84 -15.75
N ARG A 400 -25.73 15.53 -16.32
CA ARG A 400 -26.03 14.22 -16.90
C ARG A 400 -25.16 13.91 -18.12
N GLU A 401 -24.95 14.88 -19.02
CA GLU A 401 -24.07 14.71 -20.18
C GLU A 401 -22.61 14.51 -19.75
N LEU A 402 -22.14 15.23 -18.73
CA LEU A 402 -20.80 15.04 -18.17
C LEU A 402 -20.61 13.63 -17.57
N ILE A 403 -21.61 13.10 -16.86
CA ILE A 403 -21.61 11.73 -16.33
C ILE A 403 -21.57 10.69 -17.46
N GLU A 404 -22.37 10.89 -18.51
CA GLU A 404 -22.40 9.97 -19.65
C GLU A 404 -21.09 10.00 -20.46
N ASP A 405 -20.47 11.18 -20.59
CA ASP A 405 -19.15 11.38 -21.20
C ASP A 405 -18.05 10.62 -20.43
N GLN A 406 -18.07 10.66 -19.09
CA GLN A 406 -17.18 9.84 -18.26
C GLN A 406 -17.44 8.34 -18.43
N ARG A 407 -18.70 7.92 -18.36
CA ARG A 407 -19.10 6.51 -18.51
C ARG A 407 -18.66 5.93 -19.84
N ALA A 408 -18.86 6.68 -20.94
CA ALA A 408 -18.46 6.27 -22.28
C ALA A 408 -16.94 6.04 -22.40
N ALA A 409 -16.13 6.74 -21.60
CA ALA A 409 -14.68 6.55 -21.57
C ALA A 409 -14.25 5.42 -20.62
N LEU A 410 -14.93 5.24 -19.49
CA LEU A 410 -14.66 4.19 -18.51
C LEU A 410 -15.06 2.80 -19.00
N GLU A 411 -16.14 2.67 -19.77
CA GLU A 411 -16.61 1.38 -20.29
C GLU A 411 -15.54 0.61 -21.11
N PRO A 412 -14.91 1.18 -22.16
CA PRO A 412 -13.84 0.49 -22.88
C PRO A 412 -12.58 0.30 -22.03
N PHE A 413 -12.32 1.19 -21.07
CA PHE A 413 -11.22 1.01 -20.12
C PHE A 413 -11.43 -0.26 -19.29
N TRP A 414 -12.58 -0.43 -18.64
CA TRP A 414 -12.87 -1.61 -17.82
C TRP A 414 -12.93 -2.91 -18.62
N LYS A 415 -13.26 -2.86 -19.93
CA LYS A 415 -13.18 -4.03 -20.82
C LYS A 415 -11.74 -4.51 -21.08
N THR A 416 -10.76 -3.61 -20.98
CA THR A 416 -9.35 -3.90 -21.34
C THR A 416 -8.36 -3.74 -20.18
N ASN A 417 -8.82 -3.23 -19.04
CA ASN A 417 -8.08 -3.15 -17.80
C ASN A 417 -8.87 -3.88 -16.71
N ASP A 418 -8.50 -5.13 -16.49
CA ASP A 418 -9.17 -6.02 -15.57
C ASP A 418 -8.13 -6.63 -14.65
N CYS A 419 -8.32 -6.47 -13.35
CA CYS A 419 -7.39 -6.87 -12.32
C CYS A 419 -8.19 -7.27 -11.08
N ASP A 420 -8.00 -8.49 -10.61
CA ASP A 420 -8.71 -9.02 -9.45
C ASP A 420 -7.85 -10.02 -8.71
N VAL A 421 -8.05 -10.11 -7.40
CA VAL A 421 -7.37 -11.02 -6.49
C VAL A 421 -8.41 -11.55 -5.51
N THR A 422 -8.49 -12.87 -5.40
CA THR A 422 -9.28 -13.56 -4.38
C THR A 422 -8.33 -14.25 -3.40
N LEU A 423 -8.51 -13.99 -2.12
CA LEU A 423 -7.73 -14.57 -1.04
C LEU A 423 -8.54 -15.64 -0.30
N GLN A 424 -7.87 -16.66 0.22
CA GLN A 424 -8.52 -17.80 0.88
C GLN A 424 -9.29 -17.40 2.15
N ASP A 425 -8.76 -16.44 2.92
CA ASP A 425 -9.31 -16.00 4.21
C ASP A 425 -10.08 -14.66 4.11
N GLU A 426 -10.70 -14.37 2.96
CA GLU A 426 -11.43 -13.12 2.76
C GLU A 426 -12.76 -13.10 3.55
N MET A 427 -12.76 -12.41 4.71
CA MET A 427 -13.95 -12.27 5.55
C MET A 427 -14.97 -11.24 5.05
N ILE A 428 -14.49 -10.19 4.38
CA ILE A 428 -15.33 -9.11 3.84
C ILE A 428 -15.32 -9.24 2.32
N GLN A 429 -16.50 -9.39 1.72
CA GLN A 429 -16.64 -9.56 0.29
C GLN A 429 -15.97 -8.39 -0.47
N ASN A 430 -15.24 -8.71 -1.54
CA ASN A 430 -14.53 -7.75 -2.41
C ASN A 430 -13.43 -6.92 -1.72
N ARG A 431 -13.02 -7.26 -0.49
CA ARG A 431 -12.04 -6.48 0.27
C ARG A 431 -10.68 -6.39 -0.41
N SER A 432 -10.24 -7.49 -1.00
CA SER A 432 -8.96 -7.65 -1.71
C SER A 432 -9.01 -7.02 -3.10
N LYS A 433 -10.21 -6.93 -3.67
CA LYS A 433 -10.49 -6.35 -4.99
C LYS A 433 -10.56 -4.82 -4.97
N LEU A 434 -11.21 -4.25 -3.95
CA LEU A 434 -11.44 -2.80 -3.82
C LEU A 434 -10.19 -1.94 -4.14
N PRO A 435 -9.03 -2.13 -3.49
CA PRO A 435 -7.87 -1.28 -3.76
C PRO A 435 -7.34 -1.42 -5.19
N LEU A 436 -7.41 -2.61 -5.80
CA LEU A 436 -6.94 -2.82 -7.17
C LEU A 436 -7.78 -2.03 -8.18
N ILE A 437 -9.10 -2.13 -8.07
CA ILE A 437 -10.02 -1.41 -8.97
C ILE A 437 -10.01 0.09 -8.69
N TYR A 438 -9.93 0.51 -7.43
CA TYR A 438 -9.84 1.93 -7.08
C TYR A 438 -8.56 2.56 -7.63
N ASN A 439 -7.42 1.89 -7.47
CA ASN A 439 -6.15 2.40 -7.94
C ASN A 439 -6.10 2.48 -9.48
N ALA A 440 -6.65 1.47 -10.18
CA ALA A 440 -6.79 1.52 -11.63
C ALA A 440 -7.70 2.65 -12.11
N PHE A 441 -8.83 2.87 -11.42
CA PHE A 441 -9.74 3.99 -11.68
C PHE A 441 -9.02 5.35 -11.50
N ARG A 442 -8.24 5.51 -10.42
CA ARG A 442 -7.49 6.76 -10.17
C ARG A 442 -6.44 7.04 -11.24
N MET A 443 -5.70 6.02 -11.68
CA MET A 443 -4.77 6.15 -12.81
C MET A 443 -5.51 6.52 -14.10
N PHE A 444 -6.66 5.90 -14.38
CA PHE A 444 -7.46 6.24 -15.56
C PHE A 444 -7.89 7.71 -15.57
N ASN A 445 -8.41 8.20 -14.45
CA ASN A 445 -8.92 9.57 -14.37
C ASN A 445 -7.85 10.61 -14.73
N VAL A 446 -6.63 10.45 -14.24
CA VAL A 446 -5.54 11.39 -14.52
C VAL A 446 -4.89 11.20 -15.90
N SER A 447 -5.09 10.05 -16.55
CA SER A 447 -4.37 9.63 -17.78
C SER A 447 -4.56 10.54 -19.01
N HIS A 448 -5.56 11.42 -19.01
CA HIS A 448 -5.83 12.30 -20.16
C HIS A 448 -5.35 13.74 -19.94
N GLY A 449 -5.28 14.20 -18.69
CA GLY A 449 -4.58 15.46 -18.34
C GLY A 449 -3.07 15.30 -18.19
N VAL A 450 -2.55 14.08 -18.30
CA VAL A 450 -1.15 13.74 -17.98
C VAL A 450 -0.10 14.43 -18.86
N GLU A 451 -0.46 14.90 -20.05
CA GLU A 451 0.44 15.72 -20.90
C GLU A 451 0.77 17.07 -20.25
N GLY A 452 -0.12 17.58 -19.39
CA GLY A 452 0.15 18.73 -18.51
C GLY A 452 1.02 18.39 -17.29
N GLY A 453 1.41 17.12 -17.13
CA GLY A 453 2.11 16.56 -15.98
C GLY A 453 1.20 15.74 -15.06
N LEU A 454 1.79 14.82 -14.30
CA LEU A 454 1.12 14.07 -13.24
C LEU A 454 1.60 14.56 -11.87
N SER A 455 0.67 15.08 -11.06
CA SER A 455 0.97 15.48 -9.68
C SER A 455 1.04 14.31 -8.72
N ARG A 456 1.87 14.42 -7.69
CA ARG A 456 2.06 13.35 -6.70
C ARG A 456 0.79 12.91 -5.99
N SER A 457 -0.21 13.80 -5.88
CA SER A 457 -1.54 13.50 -5.33
C SER A 457 -2.64 13.30 -6.35
N GLY A 458 -2.32 13.37 -7.66
CA GLY A 458 -3.29 13.30 -8.76
C GLY A 458 -4.47 14.26 -8.61
N LEU A 459 -4.19 15.47 -8.14
CA LEU A 459 -5.16 16.54 -7.87
C LEU A 459 -6.15 16.24 -6.73
N SER A 460 -5.75 15.46 -5.72
CA SER A 460 -6.58 15.27 -4.52
C SER A 460 -6.29 16.31 -3.43
N ALA A 461 -5.19 17.07 -3.54
CA ALA A 461 -4.79 18.08 -2.57
C ALA A 461 -3.93 19.18 -3.23
N ALA A 462 -4.07 20.42 -2.76
CA ALA A 462 -3.26 21.58 -3.16
C ALA A 462 -1.84 21.54 -2.54
N GLY A 463 -1.08 22.65 -2.65
CA GLY A 463 0.26 22.77 -2.06
C GLY A 463 1.25 21.78 -2.69
N ASP A 464 2.02 21.08 -1.86
CA ASP A 464 2.98 20.07 -2.34
C ASP A 464 2.31 18.92 -3.12
N GLY A 465 1.02 18.65 -2.88
CA GLY A 465 0.27 17.61 -3.59
C GLY A 465 0.21 17.82 -5.11
N LEU A 466 0.32 19.07 -5.57
CA LEU A 466 0.33 19.40 -7.01
C LEU A 466 1.72 19.37 -7.64
N GLN A 467 2.79 19.16 -6.87
CA GLN A 467 4.12 18.97 -7.44
C GLN A 467 4.22 17.64 -8.18
N PHE A 468 4.96 17.66 -9.29
CA PHE A 468 5.39 16.48 -10.03
C PHE A 468 6.64 15.92 -9.37
N ASN A 469 6.56 14.70 -8.85
CA ASN A 469 7.73 13.97 -8.38
C ASN A 469 8.27 13.11 -9.52
N LEU A 470 9.26 13.61 -10.27
CA LEU A 470 9.77 12.92 -11.45
C LEU A 470 10.51 11.61 -11.11
N SER A 471 10.95 11.41 -9.86
CA SER A 471 11.48 10.09 -9.45
C SER A 471 10.41 9.00 -9.37
N GLU A 472 9.13 9.37 -9.35
CA GLU A 472 8.02 8.41 -9.39
C GLU A 472 7.50 8.17 -10.81
N TYR A 473 7.93 8.99 -11.79
CA TYR A 473 7.43 8.89 -13.16
C TYR A 473 7.78 7.56 -13.83
N ILE A 474 8.86 6.89 -13.41
CA ILE A 474 9.14 5.52 -13.84
C ILE A 474 7.98 4.58 -13.51
N TYR A 475 7.38 4.68 -12.33
CA TYR A 475 6.27 3.83 -11.93
C TYR A 475 5.00 4.21 -12.71
N TYR A 476 4.74 5.50 -12.94
CA TYR A 476 3.61 5.92 -13.81
C TYR A 476 3.77 5.41 -15.24
N GLY A 477 4.96 5.58 -15.81
CA GLY A 477 5.28 5.14 -17.17
C GLY A 477 5.19 3.63 -17.30
N MET A 478 5.78 2.87 -16.37
CA MET A 478 5.69 1.40 -16.38
C MET A 478 4.24 0.91 -16.28
N TYR A 479 3.41 1.52 -15.44
CA TYR A 479 1.97 1.24 -15.40
C TYR A 479 1.30 1.50 -16.76
N TYR A 480 1.50 2.69 -17.34
CA TYR A 480 0.82 3.07 -18.57
C TYR A 480 1.31 2.27 -19.79
N ILE A 481 2.59 1.90 -19.86
CA ILE A 481 3.14 1.08 -20.96
C ILE A 481 2.33 -0.21 -21.13
N ILE A 482 1.93 -0.86 -20.02
CA ILE A 482 1.23 -2.15 -20.05
C ILE A 482 -0.30 -2.02 -19.93
N THR A 483 -0.86 -0.83 -19.73
CA THR A 483 -2.32 -0.64 -19.57
C THR A 483 -2.93 0.33 -20.58
N GLN A 484 -2.26 1.45 -20.82
CA GLN A 484 -2.68 2.56 -21.69
C GLN A 484 -1.45 3.23 -22.36
N PRO A 485 -0.83 2.61 -23.38
CA PRO A 485 0.39 3.15 -24.02
C PRO A 485 0.28 4.62 -24.46
N ASP A 486 -0.89 5.07 -24.92
CA ASP A 486 -1.11 6.47 -25.30
C ASP A 486 -0.94 7.45 -24.13
N ALA A 487 -1.32 7.03 -22.92
CA ALA A 487 -1.09 7.81 -21.71
C ALA A 487 0.40 7.85 -21.33
N CYS A 488 1.17 6.78 -21.61
CA CYS A 488 2.62 6.81 -21.44
C CYS A 488 3.27 7.81 -22.40
N LEU A 489 2.83 7.87 -23.66
CA LEU A 489 3.32 8.88 -24.60
C LEU A 489 3.01 10.30 -24.12
N ARG A 490 1.79 10.56 -23.65
CA ARG A 490 1.42 11.86 -23.06
C ARG A 490 2.28 12.21 -21.84
N LEU A 491 2.56 11.24 -20.97
CA LEU A 491 3.49 11.44 -19.83
C LEU A 491 4.91 11.78 -20.32
N LEU A 492 5.43 11.13 -21.36
CA LEU A 492 6.73 11.47 -21.94
C LEU A 492 6.72 12.86 -22.59
N LYS A 493 5.61 13.28 -23.22
CA LYS A 493 5.43 14.64 -23.74
C LYS A 493 5.44 15.69 -22.63
N SER A 494 4.82 15.39 -21.48
CA SER A 494 4.87 16.30 -20.33
C SER A 494 6.30 16.55 -19.85
N VAL A 495 7.13 15.50 -19.85
CA VAL A 495 8.56 15.61 -19.54
C VAL A 495 9.30 16.38 -20.65
N TYR A 496 8.98 16.13 -21.92
CA TYR A 496 9.57 16.88 -23.04
C TYR A 496 9.31 18.39 -22.94
N HIS A 497 8.12 18.82 -22.52
CA HIS A 497 7.82 20.24 -22.31
C HIS A 497 8.72 20.92 -21.27
N MET A 498 9.39 20.15 -20.39
CA MET A 498 10.33 20.67 -19.40
C MET A 498 11.76 20.84 -19.92
N VAL A 499 12.10 20.28 -21.10
CA VAL A 499 13.45 20.30 -21.67
C VAL A 499 14.09 21.70 -21.67
N PRO A 500 13.39 22.80 -22.04
CA PRO A 500 13.97 24.14 -21.97
C PRO A 500 14.43 24.56 -20.55
N GLN A 501 13.65 24.24 -19.51
CA GLN A 501 14.03 24.54 -18.12
C GLN A 501 15.09 23.57 -17.62
N SER A 502 15.02 22.29 -18.00
CA SER A 502 16.02 21.28 -17.68
C SER A 502 17.40 21.58 -18.27
N ARG A 503 17.48 22.17 -19.46
CA ARG A 503 18.72 22.72 -20.04
C ARG A 503 19.29 23.85 -19.19
N LYS A 504 18.44 24.78 -18.71
CA LYS A 504 18.89 25.85 -17.81
C LYS A 504 19.37 25.28 -16.47
N TYR A 505 18.68 24.27 -15.94
CA TYR A 505 19.09 23.62 -14.70
C TYR A 505 20.44 22.91 -14.85
N ALA A 506 20.69 22.22 -15.97
CA ALA A 506 21.99 21.66 -16.30
C ALA A 506 23.11 22.74 -16.29
N ARG A 507 22.85 23.92 -16.84
CA ARG A 507 23.79 25.06 -16.81
C ARG A 507 24.06 25.56 -15.38
N THR A 508 23.04 25.59 -14.52
CA THR A 508 23.18 25.93 -13.10
C THR A 508 24.09 24.92 -12.38
N LEU A 509 24.07 23.65 -12.80
CA LEU A 509 24.94 22.58 -12.32
C LEU A 509 26.32 22.54 -13.06
N ALA A 510 26.70 23.64 -13.72
CA ALA A 510 27.97 23.79 -14.45
C ALA A 510 28.17 22.81 -15.62
N MET A 511 27.10 22.27 -16.21
CA MET A 511 27.16 21.47 -17.44
C MET A 511 27.04 22.37 -18.68
N ASP A 512 27.84 22.10 -19.71
CA ASP A 512 27.90 22.85 -20.98
C ASP A 512 26.98 22.28 -22.08
N ARG A 513 26.35 21.12 -21.86
CA ARG A 513 25.32 20.50 -22.72
C ARG A 513 24.41 19.54 -21.93
N GLY A 514 23.34 19.07 -22.57
CA GLY A 514 22.36 18.17 -21.94
C GLY A 514 21.22 18.88 -21.20
N ALA A 515 20.25 18.07 -20.77
CA ALA A 515 19.12 18.49 -19.95
C ALA A 515 19.09 17.67 -18.65
N VAL A 516 19.04 18.33 -17.49
CA VAL A 516 18.90 17.67 -16.18
C VAL A 516 17.47 17.85 -15.70
N PHE A 517 16.78 16.74 -15.42
CA PHE A 517 15.42 16.77 -14.91
C PHE A 517 15.42 16.86 -13.38
N PRO A 518 14.65 17.79 -12.79
CA PRO A 518 14.61 17.94 -11.33
C PRO A 518 13.88 16.78 -10.67
N LEU A 519 14.14 16.54 -9.37
CA LEU A 519 13.39 15.54 -8.61
C LEU A 519 11.90 15.93 -8.47
N THR A 520 11.65 17.19 -8.11
CA THR A 520 10.33 17.76 -7.91
C THR A 520 10.18 19.07 -8.68
N THR A 521 9.01 19.30 -9.28
CA THR A 521 8.72 20.50 -10.08
C THR A 521 7.23 20.66 -10.39
N ILE A 522 6.78 21.83 -10.87
CA ILE A 522 5.49 21.99 -11.55
C ILE A 522 5.67 22.45 -13.01
N ASN A 523 6.67 23.28 -13.30
CA ASN A 523 6.89 23.85 -14.64
C ASN A 523 8.26 23.50 -15.27
N GLY A 524 8.99 22.55 -14.68
CA GLY A 524 10.36 22.17 -15.05
C GLY A 524 11.46 22.88 -14.26
N VAL A 525 11.14 23.89 -13.44
CA VAL A 525 12.08 24.49 -12.49
C VAL A 525 12.24 23.59 -11.28
N HIS A 526 13.48 23.38 -10.86
CA HIS A 526 13.82 22.60 -9.68
C HIS A 526 13.26 23.23 -8.40
N THR A 527 12.55 22.46 -7.58
CA THR A 527 12.19 22.82 -6.20
C THR A 527 13.09 22.05 -5.23
N THR A 528 13.53 22.69 -4.14
CA THR A 528 14.48 22.07 -3.18
C THR A 528 14.05 22.30 -1.73
N HIS A 529 14.18 21.27 -0.89
CA HIS A 529 14.17 21.41 0.57
C HIS A 529 15.57 21.67 1.11
N PHE A 530 15.71 22.67 2.00
CA PHE A 530 17.00 23.10 2.59
C PHE A 530 17.77 22.03 3.36
N ALA A 531 17.10 21.00 3.89
CA ALA A 531 17.73 19.98 4.72
C ALA A 531 18.69 19.05 3.95
N ASN A 532 18.58 18.98 2.62
CA ASN A 532 19.39 18.13 1.75
C ASN A 532 20.16 18.97 0.73
N VAL A 533 21.12 19.77 1.18
CA VAL A 533 22.01 20.53 0.28
C VAL A 533 22.80 19.56 -0.60
N SER A 534 22.24 19.26 -1.76
CA SER A 534 22.85 18.83 -3.02
C SER A 534 23.69 17.54 -3.01
N ASN A 535 23.04 16.39 -3.15
CA ASN A 535 23.60 15.33 -4.01
C ASN A 535 22.88 15.35 -5.35
N ALA A 536 23.65 15.30 -6.43
CA ALA A 536 23.08 15.18 -7.75
C ALA A 536 22.29 13.86 -7.87
N ARG A 537 21.00 13.94 -8.23
CA ARG A 537 20.12 12.77 -8.43
C ARG A 537 19.80 12.58 -9.91
N PHE A 538 20.82 12.16 -10.66
CA PHE A 538 20.70 11.97 -12.11
C PHE A 538 20.02 10.65 -12.51
N HIS A 539 19.63 9.80 -11.54
CA HIS A 539 18.88 8.58 -11.85
C HIS A 539 17.55 8.87 -12.56
N VAL A 540 16.89 10.01 -12.27
CA VAL A 540 15.67 10.48 -12.97
C VAL A 540 15.89 10.56 -14.49
N ASN A 541 17.05 11.05 -14.93
CA ASN A 541 17.40 11.07 -16.35
C ASN A 541 17.47 9.65 -16.94
N ALA A 542 18.12 8.71 -16.24
CA ALA A 542 18.20 7.32 -16.69
C ALA A 542 16.83 6.62 -16.72
N GLU A 543 15.97 6.93 -15.77
CA GLU A 543 14.60 6.41 -15.69
C GLU A 543 13.73 6.90 -16.85
N ILE A 544 13.85 8.18 -17.23
CA ILE A 544 13.23 8.71 -18.45
C ILE A 544 13.73 7.94 -19.69
N GLY A 545 15.05 7.75 -19.81
CA GLY A 545 15.62 6.98 -20.92
C GLY A 545 15.15 5.52 -20.96
N TYR A 546 15.01 4.89 -19.79
CA TYR A 546 14.45 3.55 -19.65
C TYR A 546 13.01 3.49 -20.16
N LEU A 547 12.16 4.45 -19.76
CA LEU A 547 10.77 4.53 -20.23
C LEU A 547 10.68 4.73 -21.74
N ILE A 548 11.51 5.60 -22.33
CA ILE A 548 11.52 5.81 -23.79
C ILE A 548 11.89 4.51 -24.51
N ALA A 549 12.95 3.83 -24.05
CA ALA A 549 13.39 2.58 -24.65
C ALA A 549 12.34 1.48 -24.53
N LEU A 550 11.64 1.39 -23.40
CA LEU A 550 10.59 0.40 -23.18
C LEU A 550 9.31 0.73 -23.96
N TYR A 551 8.94 2.01 -24.06
CA TYR A 551 7.81 2.47 -24.87
C TYR A 551 8.01 2.17 -26.36
N ASP A 552 9.21 2.41 -26.90
CA ASP A 552 9.58 2.07 -28.29
C ASP A 552 9.39 0.58 -28.62
N GLU A 553 9.60 -0.31 -27.64
CA GLU A 553 9.40 -1.76 -27.79
C GLU A 553 7.94 -2.20 -27.63
N ALA A 554 7.19 -1.49 -26.77
CA ALA A 554 5.83 -1.85 -26.37
C ALA A 554 4.74 -1.27 -27.29
N ALA A 555 4.99 -0.09 -27.88
CA ALA A 555 4.04 0.59 -28.74
C ALA A 555 3.82 -0.19 -30.04
N GLU A 556 2.58 -0.20 -30.54
CA GLU A 556 2.25 -0.77 -31.86
C GLU A 556 2.79 0.10 -32.99
N SER A 557 2.63 1.42 -32.86
CA SER A 557 3.11 2.40 -33.82
C SER A 557 3.42 3.72 -33.10
N ILE A 558 4.35 4.49 -33.66
CA ILE A 558 4.73 5.81 -33.17
C ILE A 558 4.89 6.71 -34.40
N SER A 559 4.26 7.89 -34.36
CA SER A 559 4.32 8.87 -35.46
C SER A 559 5.75 9.39 -35.67
N ALA A 560 6.07 9.89 -36.86
CA ALA A 560 7.39 10.46 -37.13
C ALA A 560 7.70 11.67 -36.23
N GLU A 561 6.70 12.51 -35.95
CA GLU A 561 6.79 13.65 -35.05
C GLU A 561 7.13 13.22 -33.62
N ASP A 562 6.39 12.24 -33.09
CA ASP A 562 6.64 11.72 -31.74
C ASP A 562 8.00 11.02 -31.65
N ARG A 563 8.45 10.34 -32.71
CA ARG A 563 9.80 9.75 -32.76
C ARG A 563 10.90 10.80 -32.68
N LEU A 564 10.75 11.93 -33.37
CA LEU A 564 11.70 13.04 -33.32
C LEU A 564 11.75 13.68 -31.93
N LEU A 565 10.58 13.89 -31.32
CA LEU A 565 10.45 14.40 -29.95
C LEU A 565 11.14 13.46 -28.94
N LEU A 566 10.84 12.16 -29.01
CA LEU A 566 11.45 11.15 -28.14
C LEU A 566 12.97 11.02 -28.38
N LEU A 567 13.43 11.21 -29.62
CA LEU A 567 14.86 11.23 -29.95
C LEU A 567 15.56 12.43 -29.30
N GLU A 568 15.00 13.63 -29.39
CA GLU A 568 15.54 14.80 -28.68
C GLU A 568 15.59 14.56 -27.18
N LEU A 569 14.49 14.08 -26.58
CA LEU A 569 14.41 13.82 -25.14
C LEU A 569 15.42 12.77 -24.67
N MET A 570 15.55 11.65 -25.40
CA MET A 570 16.49 10.57 -25.10
C MET A 570 17.94 11.03 -25.21
N MET A 571 18.29 11.80 -26.25
CA MET A 571 19.67 12.22 -26.46
C MET A 571 20.10 13.33 -25.49
N GLU A 572 19.24 14.32 -25.21
CA GLU A 572 19.53 15.39 -24.25
C GLU A 572 19.64 14.89 -22.81
N SER A 573 18.82 13.90 -22.44
CA SER A 573 18.85 13.33 -21.09
C SER A 573 20.05 12.39 -20.88
N ALA A 574 20.54 11.70 -21.92
CA ALA A 574 21.68 10.78 -21.84
C ALA A 574 23.05 11.49 -21.93
N ARG A 575 23.16 12.59 -22.68
CA ARG A 575 24.45 13.26 -22.93
C ARG A 575 25.05 13.98 -21.72
N ILE A 576 24.36 14.00 -20.58
CA ILE A 576 24.90 14.56 -19.34
C ILE A 576 25.98 13.65 -18.73
N TRP A 577 25.90 12.33 -18.91
CA TRP A 577 26.74 11.37 -18.18
C TRP A 577 28.24 11.53 -18.39
N PRO A 578 28.75 11.80 -19.62
CA PRO A 578 30.16 12.13 -19.83
C PRO A 578 30.65 13.35 -19.03
N LEU A 579 29.76 14.26 -18.64
CA LEU A 579 30.07 15.47 -17.87
C LEU A 579 30.03 15.23 -16.35
N CYS A 580 29.44 14.12 -15.90
CA CYS A 580 29.19 13.84 -14.48
C CYS A 580 30.27 12.99 -13.81
N GLY A 581 31.23 12.47 -14.58
CA GLY A 581 32.22 11.51 -14.09
C GLY A 581 33.62 11.78 -14.62
N GLU A 582 34.56 10.97 -14.17
CA GLU A 582 35.99 11.14 -14.45
C GLU A 582 36.61 9.85 -14.99
N TRP A 583 37.47 9.99 -16.01
CA TRP A 583 38.31 8.91 -16.48
C TRP A 583 39.49 8.68 -15.52
N GLN A 584 39.70 7.41 -15.16
CA GLN A 584 40.78 6.93 -14.31
C GLN A 584 41.59 5.85 -15.05
N ASP A 585 42.71 5.44 -14.45
CA ASP A 585 43.58 4.35 -14.92
C ASP A 585 43.97 4.48 -16.40
N ALA A 586 44.47 5.66 -16.78
CA ALA A 586 44.83 5.97 -18.17
C ALA A 586 43.66 5.82 -19.18
N HIS A 587 42.44 6.21 -18.78
CA HIS A 587 41.20 6.19 -19.57
C HIS A 587 40.63 4.78 -19.82
N THR A 588 40.77 3.87 -18.87
CA THR A 588 40.13 2.54 -18.94
C THR A 588 38.90 2.41 -18.05
N VAL A 589 38.80 3.23 -16.99
CA VAL A 589 37.70 3.21 -16.02
C VAL A 589 37.06 4.60 -15.98
N PHE A 590 35.73 4.67 -16.05
CA PHE A 590 34.97 5.91 -15.87
C PHE A 590 34.18 5.81 -14.56
N ARG A 591 34.45 6.70 -13.61
CA ARG A 591 33.81 6.69 -12.29
C ARG A 591 32.77 7.79 -12.15
N LEU A 592 31.64 7.44 -11.54
CA LEU A 592 30.57 8.34 -11.12
C LEU A 592 30.53 8.37 -9.59
N ASP A 593 31.08 9.43 -9.01
CA ASP A 593 31.17 9.61 -7.56
C ASP A 593 30.34 10.83 -7.13
N ASN A 594 29.85 10.83 -5.88
CA ASN A 594 29.00 11.90 -5.30
C ASN A 594 27.66 12.12 -6.04
N ILE A 595 27.12 11.07 -6.65
CA ILE A 595 25.79 11.07 -7.28
C ILE A 595 24.89 10.14 -6.47
N ALA A 596 23.80 10.69 -5.96
CA ALA A 596 22.82 9.94 -5.17
C ALA A 596 21.89 9.15 -6.10
N GLY A 597 21.57 7.93 -5.67
CA GLY A 597 20.46 7.18 -6.25
C GLY A 597 19.11 7.55 -5.60
N THR A 598 18.16 6.63 -5.68
CA THR A 598 16.82 6.75 -5.11
C THR A 598 16.76 6.57 -3.59
N ASP A 599 17.69 5.83 -2.99
CA ASP A 599 17.70 5.56 -1.55
C ASP A 599 18.24 6.76 -0.77
N GLN A 600 17.36 7.38 0.01
CA GLN A 600 17.74 8.57 0.77
C GLN A 600 18.77 8.25 1.87
N TYR A 601 18.79 7.02 2.38
CA TYR A 601 19.65 6.63 3.51
C TYR A 601 21.11 6.40 3.09
N ASN A 602 21.36 6.23 1.80
CA ASN A 602 22.69 5.98 1.22
C ASN A 602 23.14 7.06 0.23
N SER A 603 22.52 8.26 0.28
CA SER A 603 22.67 9.33 -0.73
C SER A 603 24.09 9.91 -0.88
N ASN A 604 24.95 9.85 0.14
CA ASN A 604 26.22 10.60 0.19
C ASN A 604 27.45 9.78 -0.25
N ALA A 605 27.27 8.57 -0.79
CA ALA A 605 28.36 7.63 -1.00
C ALA A 605 28.88 7.58 -2.45
N ALA A 606 30.18 7.31 -2.59
CA ALA A 606 30.85 7.08 -3.87
C ALA A 606 30.57 5.68 -4.43
N GLY A 607 30.56 5.55 -5.77
CA GLY A 607 30.38 4.26 -6.44
C GLY A 607 28.99 3.64 -6.31
N ASN A 608 27.92 4.45 -6.30
CA ASN A 608 26.55 3.92 -6.17
C ASN A 608 26.22 2.93 -7.32
N PHE A 609 25.82 1.71 -6.96
CA PHE A 609 25.53 0.63 -7.90
C PHE A 609 24.43 0.98 -8.89
N TYR A 610 23.29 1.49 -8.39
CA TYR A 610 22.13 1.79 -9.21
C TYR A 610 22.39 2.94 -10.18
N VAL A 611 23.11 3.97 -9.73
CA VAL A 611 23.56 5.07 -10.59
C VAL A 611 24.46 4.57 -11.71
N ASN A 612 25.49 3.77 -11.38
CA ASN A 612 26.45 3.26 -12.37
C ASN A 612 25.78 2.39 -13.44
N ILE A 613 24.96 1.42 -13.04
CA ILE A 613 24.28 0.57 -14.01
C ILE A 613 23.28 1.38 -14.84
N SER A 614 22.52 2.28 -14.23
CA SER A 614 21.51 3.08 -14.92
C SER A 614 22.15 4.07 -15.91
N ALA A 615 23.27 4.71 -15.55
CA ALA A 615 24.01 5.59 -16.47
C ALA A 615 24.51 4.82 -17.70
N ARG A 616 25.17 3.68 -17.49
CA ARG A 616 25.66 2.81 -18.57
C ARG A 616 24.50 2.34 -19.47
N ARG A 617 23.39 1.89 -18.88
CA ARG A 617 22.20 1.44 -19.60
C ARG A 617 21.53 2.58 -20.35
N HIS A 618 21.46 3.78 -19.78
CA HIS A 618 20.87 4.95 -20.42
C HIS A 618 21.65 5.35 -21.68
N ILE A 619 22.99 5.51 -21.59
CA ILE A 619 23.80 5.86 -22.76
C ILE A 619 23.70 4.78 -23.85
N THR A 620 23.79 3.50 -23.45
CA THR A 620 23.70 2.38 -24.39
C THR A 620 22.32 2.35 -25.08
N ALA A 621 21.25 2.57 -24.32
CA ALA A 621 19.89 2.64 -24.84
C ALA A 621 19.69 3.83 -25.78
N ALA A 622 20.25 5.00 -25.47
CA ALA A 622 20.15 6.19 -26.32
C ALA A 622 20.82 5.96 -27.69
N LEU A 623 22.03 5.38 -27.70
CA LEU A 623 22.71 5.03 -28.95
C LEU A 623 21.96 3.96 -29.74
N ALA A 624 21.44 2.92 -29.07
CA ALA A 624 20.63 1.90 -29.72
C ALA A 624 19.31 2.46 -30.28
N PHE A 625 18.67 3.37 -29.54
CA PHE A 625 17.44 4.05 -29.95
C PHE A 625 17.68 4.90 -31.20
N LEU A 626 18.75 5.70 -31.23
CA LEU A 626 19.16 6.46 -32.42
C LEU A 626 19.34 5.55 -33.65
N GLU A 627 20.00 4.40 -33.48
CA GLU A 627 20.16 3.43 -34.57
C GLU A 627 18.83 2.84 -35.04
N ARG A 628 17.92 2.51 -34.12
CA ARG A 628 16.56 2.03 -34.49
C ARG A 628 15.76 3.10 -35.23
N GLN A 629 15.86 4.37 -34.85
CA GLN A 629 15.13 5.44 -35.52
C GLN A 629 15.56 5.61 -37.00
N ARG A 630 16.77 5.18 -37.40
CA ARG A 630 17.20 5.18 -38.81
C ARG A 630 16.36 4.27 -39.72
N ALA A 631 15.62 3.31 -39.16
CA ALA A 631 14.69 2.48 -39.92
C ALA A 631 13.32 3.16 -40.14
N HIS A 632 13.01 4.21 -39.38
CA HIS A 632 11.68 4.85 -39.35
C HIS A 632 11.70 6.31 -39.81
N LEU A 633 12.83 6.99 -39.70
CA LEU A 633 13.03 8.39 -40.08
C LEU A 633 14.00 8.50 -41.25
N THR A 634 13.86 9.57 -42.02
CA THR A 634 14.80 9.91 -43.09
C THR A 634 16.15 10.36 -42.53
N LYS A 635 17.20 10.24 -43.36
CA LYS A 635 18.55 10.72 -42.99
C LYS A 635 18.55 12.23 -42.70
N GLU A 636 17.75 13.00 -43.41
CA GLU A 636 17.65 14.45 -43.26
C GLU A 636 16.99 14.83 -41.93
N GLU A 637 15.91 14.15 -41.54
CA GLU A 637 15.25 14.35 -40.24
C GLU A 637 16.20 14.07 -39.07
N ILE A 638 16.92 12.95 -39.11
CA ILE A 638 17.89 12.60 -38.05
C ILE A 638 19.05 13.60 -38.03
N SER A 639 19.59 13.98 -39.20
CA SER A 639 20.67 14.96 -39.28
C SER A 639 20.23 16.33 -38.74
N THR A 640 19.00 16.74 -39.04
CA THR A 640 18.42 18.00 -38.56
C THR A 640 18.23 17.96 -37.05
N ALA A 641 17.70 16.86 -36.51
CA ALA A 641 17.53 16.68 -35.06
C ALA A 641 18.87 16.70 -34.32
N LEU A 642 19.90 15.98 -34.79
CA LEU A 642 21.21 16.02 -34.14
C LEU A 642 21.90 17.39 -34.27
N SER A 643 21.72 18.06 -35.41
CA SER A 643 22.26 19.41 -35.63
C SER A 643 21.60 20.46 -34.74
N SER A 644 20.29 20.37 -34.48
CA SER A 644 19.60 21.31 -33.59
C SER A 644 20.08 21.17 -32.14
N LEU A 645 20.50 19.97 -31.74
CA LEU A 645 21.13 19.70 -30.43
C LEU A 645 22.63 20.05 -30.39
N GLY A 646 23.22 20.44 -31.52
CA GLY A 646 24.66 20.63 -31.64
C GLY A 646 25.47 19.35 -31.36
N MET A 647 24.88 18.17 -31.56
CA MET A 647 25.55 16.89 -31.28
C MET A 647 26.46 16.50 -32.43
N THR A 648 27.72 16.21 -32.10
CA THR A 648 28.73 15.82 -33.09
C THR A 648 28.99 14.32 -33.08
N GLN A 649 29.55 13.78 -34.17
CA GLN A 649 29.99 12.38 -34.21
C GLN A 649 31.06 12.07 -33.15
N SER A 650 31.89 13.06 -32.79
CA SER A 650 32.89 12.93 -31.73
C SER A 650 32.23 12.72 -30.37
N GLU A 651 31.18 13.49 -30.07
CA GLU A 651 30.40 13.34 -28.83
C GLU A 651 29.71 11.97 -28.75
N LEU A 652 29.12 11.49 -29.86
CA LEU A 652 28.54 10.14 -29.89
C LEU A 652 29.59 9.04 -29.64
N ASN A 653 30.82 9.25 -30.12
CA ASN A 653 31.92 8.32 -29.87
C ASN A 653 32.41 8.39 -28.42
N GLU A 654 32.47 9.59 -27.83
CA GLU A 654 32.76 9.79 -26.41
C GLU A 654 31.70 9.11 -25.54
N MET A 655 30.41 9.31 -25.81
CA MET A 655 29.32 8.62 -25.11
C MET A 655 29.50 7.10 -25.16
N ARG A 656 29.84 6.54 -26.34
CA ARG A 656 30.12 5.11 -26.47
C ARG A 656 31.31 4.65 -25.64
N ALA A 657 32.39 5.44 -25.61
CA ALA A 657 33.56 5.15 -24.80
C ALA A 657 33.22 5.20 -23.30
N VAL A 658 32.53 6.24 -22.85
CA VAL A 658 32.08 6.40 -21.45
C VAL A 658 31.19 5.23 -21.03
N ALA A 659 30.21 4.84 -21.85
CA ALA A 659 29.36 3.67 -21.54
C ALA A 659 30.19 2.38 -21.36
N ALA A 660 31.21 2.17 -22.19
CA ALA A 660 32.10 1.02 -22.05
C ALA A 660 33.05 1.13 -20.84
N GLY A 661 33.38 2.35 -20.43
CA GLY A 661 34.26 2.65 -19.30
C GLY A 661 33.58 2.66 -17.94
N ILE A 662 32.25 2.87 -17.87
CA ILE A 662 31.51 2.86 -16.59
C ILE A 662 31.60 1.47 -15.95
N VAL A 663 32.24 1.41 -14.78
CA VAL A 663 32.38 0.18 -14.00
C VAL A 663 31.19 0.04 -13.07
N VAL A 664 30.35 -0.97 -13.31
CA VAL A 664 29.38 -1.41 -12.30
C VAL A 664 30.17 -2.14 -11.20
N PRO A 665 29.92 -1.85 -9.90
CA PRO A 665 30.67 -2.47 -8.80
C PRO A 665 30.79 -3.98 -8.97
N GLN A 666 31.98 -4.53 -8.72
CA GLN A 666 32.18 -5.98 -8.76
C GLN A 666 31.52 -6.65 -7.53
N ARG A 667 31.30 -7.97 -7.62
CA ARG A 667 30.82 -8.74 -6.47
C ARG A 667 31.84 -8.62 -5.33
N HIS A 668 31.35 -8.36 -4.13
CA HIS A 668 32.17 -8.38 -2.94
C HIS A 668 32.75 -9.79 -2.76
N GLU A 669 34.08 -9.93 -2.75
CA GLU A 669 34.79 -11.22 -2.81
C GLU A 669 34.28 -12.26 -1.81
N ARG A 670 34.08 -11.85 -0.55
CA ARG A 670 33.59 -12.74 0.51
C ARG A 670 32.08 -13.01 0.48
N LEU A 671 31.27 -11.99 0.19
CA LEU A 671 29.81 -12.05 0.33
C LEU A 671 29.12 -12.52 -0.95
N GLN A 672 29.80 -12.44 -2.11
CA GLN A 672 29.26 -12.79 -3.42
C GLN A 672 28.00 -11.99 -3.80
N VAL A 673 27.89 -10.76 -3.30
CA VAL A 673 26.80 -9.80 -3.58
C VAL A 673 27.39 -8.47 -4.05
N TYR A 674 26.61 -7.69 -4.79
CA TYR A 674 26.97 -6.32 -5.16
C TYR A 674 26.75 -5.41 -3.96
N MET A 675 27.65 -4.45 -3.74
CA MET A 675 27.46 -3.43 -2.69
C MET A 675 26.66 -2.25 -3.25
N VAL A 676 25.81 -1.62 -2.42
CA VAL A 676 25.07 -0.40 -2.79
C VAL A 676 26.05 0.70 -3.18
N HIS A 677 27.15 0.83 -2.43
CA HIS A 677 28.23 1.76 -2.66
C HIS A 677 29.52 1.26 -2.02
N ASP A 678 30.66 1.86 -2.35
CA ASP A 678 31.99 1.33 -2.03
C ASP A 678 32.22 1.04 -0.53
N ASN A 679 31.71 1.91 0.35
CA ASN A 679 31.89 1.78 1.80
C ASN A 679 30.78 1.02 2.55
N PHE A 680 29.73 0.50 1.87
CA PHE A 680 28.53 -0.02 2.56
C PHE A 680 28.84 -1.20 3.50
N GLY A 681 29.72 -2.11 3.06
CA GLY A 681 30.13 -3.28 3.84
C GLY A 681 30.79 -2.95 5.19
N ASN A 682 31.33 -1.74 5.34
CA ASN A 682 32.04 -1.27 6.54
C ASN A 682 31.14 -0.52 7.53
N LEU A 683 29.87 -0.25 7.17
CA LEU A 683 28.93 0.44 8.06
C LEU A 683 28.54 -0.45 9.24
N THR A 684 28.14 0.18 10.34
CA THR A 684 27.71 -0.53 11.55
C THR A 684 26.30 -1.09 11.36
N ASP A 685 26.00 -2.27 11.89
CA ASP A 685 24.62 -2.77 11.89
C ASP A 685 23.75 -1.93 12.86
N TRP A 686 22.42 -1.96 12.72
CA TRP A 686 21.52 -1.12 13.52
C TRP A 686 21.59 -1.40 15.03
N GLY A 687 21.64 -2.68 15.40
CA GLY A 687 21.58 -3.18 16.78
C GLY A 687 20.39 -4.14 16.97
N ASP A 688 20.13 -4.55 18.21
CA ASP A 688 19.07 -5.51 18.57
C ASP A 688 17.72 -4.86 18.90
N GLU A 689 17.62 -3.53 18.83
CA GLU A 689 16.39 -2.78 19.13
C GLU A 689 15.50 -2.59 17.89
N ARG A 690 14.19 -2.61 18.11
CA ARG A 690 13.18 -2.28 17.09
C ARG A 690 13.32 -0.81 16.68
N ALA A 691 13.40 -0.54 15.38
CA ALA A 691 13.48 0.84 14.88
C ALA A 691 12.13 1.57 15.01
N LEU A 692 12.19 2.89 15.27
CA LEU A 692 11.01 3.77 15.19
C LEU A 692 10.83 4.30 13.77
N HIS A 693 9.68 3.98 13.17
CA HIS A 693 9.37 4.31 11.79
C HIS A 693 8.47 5.55 11.65
N PRO A 694 8.61 6.32 10.55
CA PRO A 694 9.70 6.21 9.58
C PRO A 694 11.01 6.76 10.16
N LEU A 695 12.15 6.20 9.76
CA LEU A 695 13.43 6.48 10.44
C LEU A 695 13.81 7.97 10.38
N HIS A 696 13.60 8.60 9.23
CA HIS A 696 13.97 10.01 9.00
C HIS A 696 13.20 11.02 9.87
N LEU A 697 12.05 10.63 10.45
CA LEU A 697 11.30 11.48 11.38
C LEU A 697 11.69 11.26 12.85
N ASN A 698 12.27 10.10 13.16
CA ASN A 698 12.56 9.68 14.53
C ASN A 698 14.04 9.72 14.89
N TYR A 699 14.94 9.72 13.90
CA TYR A 699 16.38 9.69 14.11
C TYR A 699 17.09 10.82 13.34
N HIS A 700 18.10 11.40 13.98
CA HIS A 700 18.99 12.34 13.31
C HIS A 700 19.73 11.65 12.13
N PRO A 701 19.93 12.30 10.97
CA PRO A 701 20.57 11.68 9.80
C PRO A 701 21.93 11.03 10.07
N ILE A 702 22.73 11.56 11.00
CA ILE A 702 24.01 10.95 11.41
C ILE A 702 23.86 9.55 12.01
N HIS A 703 22.71 9.25 12.62
CA HIS A 703 22.39 7.93 13.15
C HIS A 703 22.01 6.96 12.03
N ILE A 704 21.41 7.46 10.94
CA ILE A 704 20.96 6.67 9.79
C ILE A 704 22.14 6.40 8.83
N TYR A 705 22.83 7.44 8.36
CA TYR A 705 23.85 7.36 7.29
C TYR A 705 25.11 6.56 7.68
N ARG A 706 25.27 6.18 8.94
CA ARG A 706 26.40 5.39 9.45
C ARG A 706 26.04 3.91 9.67
N ARG A 707 24.83 3.50 9.29
CA ARG A 707 24.30 2.16 9.54
C ARG A 707 24.03 1.41 8.25
N LYS A 708 24.10 0.08 8.29
CA LYS A 708 23.62 -0.79 7.20
C LYS A 708 22.10 -0.82 7.17
N LEU A 709 21.52 0.18 6.53
CA LEU A 709 20.08 0.37 6.38
C LEU A 709 19.76 0.71 4.93
N ILE A 710 18.57 0.33 4.49
CA ILE A 710 18.09 0.58 3.14
C ILE A 710 16.62 0.96 3.22
N ASP A 711 16.24 2.14 2.73
CA ASP A 711 14.81 2.42 2.47
C ASP A 711 14.43 1.77 1.14
N VAL A 712 15.02 2.26 0.04
CA VAL A 712 14.80 1.70 -1.30
C VAL A 712 15.95 0.76 -1.68
N PRO A 713 15.71 -0.54 -1.90
CA PRO A 713 16.78 -1.49 -2.21
C PRO A 713 17.28 -1.35 -3.65
N GLU A 714 18.14 -0.37 -3.87
CA GLU A 714 18.72 0.05 -5.15
C GLU A 714 19.40 -1.06 -5.94
N VAL A 715 20.12 -1.96 -5.27
CA VAL A 715 20.73 -3.11 -5.93
C VAL A 715 19.65 -4.01 -6.53
N LEU A 716 18.61 -4.33 -5.74
CA LEU A 716 17.48 -5.15 -6.22
C LEU A 716 16.70 -4.41 -7.31
N LEU A 717 16.44 -3.12 -7.16
CA LEU A 717 15.79 -2.28 -8.17
C LEU A 717 16.55 -2.34 -9.50
N GLY A 718 17.87 -2.13 -9.49
CA GLY A 718 18.70 -2.24 -10.69
C GLY A 718 18.63 -3.63 -11.34
N MET A 719 18.66 -4.71 -10.55
CA MET A 719 18.54 -6.07 -11.07
C MET A 719 17.13 -6.38 -11.62
N LEU A 720 16.09 -5.74 -11.09
CA LEU A 720 14.71 -5.85 -11.58
C LEU A 720 14.50 -5.10 -12.89
N LEU A 721 15.03 -3.89 -13.03
CA LEU A 721 14.93 -3.09 -14.27
C LEU A 721 15.83 -3.61 -15.39
N TYR A 722 16.98 -4.18 -15.04
CA TYR A 722 17.98 -4.69 -15.99
C TYR A 722 18.24 -6.19 -15.80
N PRO A 723 17.22 -7.06 -15.97
CA PRO A 723 17.34 -8.49 -15.67
C PRO A 723 18.37 -9.23 -16.52
N ASP A 724 18.66 -8.75 -17.73
CA ASP A 724 19.61 -9.36 -18.66
C ASP A 724 21.09 -9.19 -18.24
N GLU A 725 21.37 -8.36 -17.24
CA GLU A 725 22.74 -8.09 -16.77
C GLU A 725 23.18 -9.06 -15.65
N PHE A 726 22.27 -9.88 -15.13
CA PHE A 726 22.50 -10.70 -13.94
C PHE A 726 21.91 -12.09 -14.05
N ASP A 727 22.63 -13.09 -13.55
CA ASP A 727 22.12 -14.44 -13.42
C ASP A 727 21.10 -14.55 -12.28
N GLN A 728 20.19 -15.51 -12.37
CA GLN A 728 19.20 -15.79 -11.31
C GLN A 728 19.87 -16.07 -9.95
N ARG A 729 21.04 -16.71 -9.95
CA ARG A 729 21.81 -16.98 -8.72
C ARG A 729 22.29 -15.71 -8.05
N ASP A 730 22.74 -14.72 -8.82
CA ASP A 730 23.16 -13.44 -8.27
C ASP A 730 21.98 -12.72 -7.65
N PHE A 731 20.83 -12.76 -8.33
CA PHE A 731 19.61 -12.15 -7.81
C PHE A 731 19.22 -12.76 -6.46
N ALA A 732 19.21 -14.09 -6.35
CA ALA A 732 18.90 -14.78 -5.10
C ALA A 732 19.87 -14.39 -3.97
N ASN A 733 21.19 -14.39 -4.23
CA ASN A 733 22.19 -14.02 -3.22
C ASN A 733 22.03 -12.56 -2.74
N ASN A 734 21.82 -11.62 -3.67
CA ASN A 734 21.63 -10.21 -3.32
C ASN A 734 20.31 -10.00 -2.58
N PHE A 735 19.24 -10.70 -2.99
CA PHE A 735 17.96 -10.68 -2.31
C PHE A 735 18.11 -11.13 -0.84
N GLU A 736 18.73 -12.28 -0.58
CA GLU A 736 18.94 -12.77 0.78
C GLU A 736 19.77 -11.82 1.65
N TYR A 737 20.76 -11.14 1.05
CA TYR A 737 21.59 -10.17 1.76
C TYR A 737 20.85 -8.88 2.09
N TYR A 738 20.06 -8.36 1.15
CA TYR A 738 19.42 -7.05 1.29
C TYR A 738 18.05 -7.09 1.97
N TYR A 739 17.31 -8.20 1.87
CA TYR A 739 16.02 -8.38 2.52
C TYR A 739 16.02 -7.96 4.01
N PRO A 740 16.93 -8.44 4.88
CA PRO A 740 16.92 -8.07 6.30
C PRO A 740 17.33 -6.62 6.57
N LEU A 741 17.93 -5.91 5.60
CA LEU A 741 18.42 -4.54 5.75
C LEU A 741 17.38 -3.47 5.36
N CYS A 742 16.24 -3.89 4.78
CA CYS A 742 15.22 -3.00 4.26
C CYS A 742 14.29 -2.49 5.37
N THR A 743 14.02 -1.18 5.39
CA THR A 743 13.20 -0.54 6.41
C THR A 743 11.71 -0.51 6.07
N PHE A 744 11.38 -0.58 4.79
CA PHE A 744 10.02 -0.40 4.29
C PHE A 744 9.38 0.94 4.68
N ASP A 745 10.12 2.05 4.58
CA ASP A 745 9.58 3.37 4.95
C ASP A 745 8.82 4.07 3.82
N SER A 746 9.08 3.67 2.57
CA SER A 746 8.47 4.25 1.38
C SER A 746 7.58 3.25 0.62
N PRO A 747 6.51 3.69 -0.07
CA PRO A 747 5.72 2.81 -0.94
C PRO A 747 6.55 2.13 -2.04
N VAL A 748 7.59 2.81 -2.52
CA VAL A 748 8.54 2.28 -3.51
C VAL A 748 9.27 1.05 -2.96
N SER A 749 9.74 1.10 -1.72
CA SER A 749 10.39 -0.05 -1.08
C SER A 749 9.49 -1.28 -1.02
N LEU A 750 8.19 -1.10 -0.72
CA LEU A 750 7.20 -2.18 -0.71
C LEU A 750 7.06 -2.82 -2.09
N LEU A 751 6.97 -2.00 -3.15
CA LEU A 751 6.91 -2.49 -4.53
C LEU A 751 8.15 -3.30 -4.89
N VAL A 752 9.34 -2.74 -4.67
CA VAL A 752 10.60 -3.40 -5.05
C VAL A 752 10.74 -4.71 -4.30
N MET A 753 10.40 -4.73 -3.02
CA MET A 753 10.50 -5.95 -2.21
C MET A 753 9.47 -7.00 -2.60
N MET A 754 8.22 -6.60 -2.84
CA MET A 754 7.16 -7.49 -3.31
C MET A 754 7.56 -8.16 -4.64
N HIS A 755 8.07 -7.38 -5.59
CA HIS A 755 8.57 -7.90 -6.86
C HIS A 755 9.79 -8.80 -6.66
N ALA A 756 10.74 -8.41 -5.80
CA ALA A 756 11.94 -9.19 -5.54
C ALA A 756 11.64 -10.55 -4.88
N LEU A 757 10.71 -10.60 -3.91
CA LEU A 757 10.22 -11.84 -3.30
C LEU A 757 9.64 -12.79 -4.35
N CYS A 758 8.76 -12.29 -5.22
CA CYS A 758 8.17 -13.10 -6.29
C CYS A 758 9.24 -13.63 -7.25
N ARG A 759 10.24 -12.80 -7.59
CA ARG A 759 11.32 -13.18 -8.51
C ARG A 759 12.33 -14.14 -7.88
N ALA A 760 12.61 -14.02 -6.59
CA ALA A 760 13.57 -14.88 -5.89
C ALA A 760 13.10 -16.33 -5.82
N ARG A 761 11.77 -16.56 -5.76
CA ARG A 761 11.13 -17.89 -5.66
C ARG A 761 11.52 -18.71 -4.41
N LEU A 762 12.15 -18.06 -3.43
CA LEU A 762 12.66 -18.71 -2.21
C LEU A 762 11.55 -18.91 -1.15
N SER A 763 10.42 -18.18 -1.22
CA SER A 763 9.30 -18.34 -0.30
C SER A 763 8.00 -17.71 -0.85
N PHE A 764 6.96 -18.52 -1.06
CA PHE A 764 5.68 -18.09 -1.63
C PHE A 764 4.72 -17.46 -0.61
N ALA A 765 5.04 -17.49 0.68
CA ALA A 765 4.17 -17.02 1.76
C ALA A 765 4.27 -15.52 2.08
N GLN A 766 5.24 -14.80 1.52
CA GLN A 766 5.58 -13.43 1.95
C GLN A 766 5.18 -12.26 1.03
N PRO A 767 4.83 -12.39 -0.26
CA PRO A 767 4.55 -11.21 -1.08
C PRO A 767 3.15 -10.61 -0.82
N ILE A 768 2.17 -11.40 -0.35
CA ILE A 768 0.79 -10.96 -0.15
C ILE A 768 0.64 -9.87 0.91
N PRO A 769 1.26 -9.98 2.11
CA PRO A 769 1.24 -8.88 3.08
C PRO A 769 1.75 -7.56 2.50
N LEU A 770 2.85 -7.57 1.74
CA LEU A 770 3.38 -6.35 1.13
C LEU A 770 2.44 -5.79 0.05
N LEU A 771 1.85 -6.65 -0.78
CA LEU A 771 0.83 -6.23 -1.75
C LEU A 771 -0.38 -5.60 -1.07
N LYS A 772 -0.90 -6.22 0.00
CA LYS A 772 -2.02 -5.69 0.80
C LYS A 772 -1.68 -4.31 1.36
N SER A 773 -0.51 -4.16 1.97
CA SER A 773 -0.05 -2.88 2.54
C SER A 773 0.08 -1.81 1.46
N LEU A 774 0.74 -2.12 0.34
CA LEU A 774 0.91 -1.20 -0.78
C LEU A 774 -0.43 -0.77 -1.39
N ALA A 775 -1.35 -1.72 -1.58
CA ALA A 775 -2.65 -1.48 -2.20
C ALA A 775 -3.57 -0.60 -1.34
N ASN A 776 -3.41 -0.63 -0.02
CA ASN A 776 -4.30 0.02 0.94
C ASN A 776 -3.69 1.24 1.65
N ILE A 777 -2.53 1.74 1.21
CA ILE A 777 -1.86 2.92 1.80
C ILE A 777 -2.84 4.08 2.00
N ASP A 778 -3.62 4.40 0.96
CA ASP A 778 -4.56 5.52 0.97
C ASP A 778 -5.93 5.14 1.54
N LEU A 779 -6.52 4.02 1.08
CA LEU A 779 -7.88 3.62 1.48
C LEU A 779 -8.00 3.36 2.98
N ASP A 780 -7.01 2.74 3.61
CA ASP A 780 -7.02 2.51 5.06
C ASP A 780 -6.13 3.49 5.82
N ASN A 781 -5.54 4.47 5.13
CA ASN A 781 -4.66 5.48 5.71
C ASN A 781 -3.55 4.86 6.60
N ILE A 782 -2.96 3.73 6.16
CA ILE A 782 -2.06 2.88 6.97
C ILE A 782 -0.81 3.65 7.46
N VAL A 783 -0.42 4.68 6.72
CA VAL A 783 0.73 5.53 7.05
C VAL A 783 0.35 6.91 7.61
N TYR A 784 -0.95 7.15 7.83
CA TYR A 784 -1.52 8.38 8.41
C TYR A 784 -1.19 9.67 7.64
N SER A 785 -0.99 9.60 6.32
CA SER A 785 -0.64 10.76 5.47
C SER A 785 -1.65 11.04 4.36
N ALA A 786 -2.74 10.27 4.24
CA ALA A 786 -3.74 10.47 3.18
C ALA A 786 -4.44 11.85 3.26
N GLU A 787 -4.38 12.53 4.40
CA GLU A 787 -4.86 13.91 4.58
C GLU A 787 -4.08 14.93 3.73
N GLY A 788 -2.78 14.70 3.48
CA GLY A 788 -1.96 15.54 2.60
C GLY A 788 -2.18 15.29 1.10
N GLY A 789 -3.05 14.34 0.76
CA GLY A 789 -3.33 13.89 -0.59
C GLY A 789 -3.01 12.40 -0.78
N LEU A 790 -3.55 11.82 -1.85
CA LEU A 790 -3.32 10.42 -2.19
C LEU A 790 -1.86 10.19 -2.65
N HIS A 791 -1.38 8.95 -2.57
CA HIS A 791 -0.02 8.60 -2.97
C HIS A 791 -0.03 7.98 -4.38
N PHE A 792 -0.01 8.80 -5.43
CA PHE A 792 -0.12 8.26 -6.79
C PHE A 792 0.99 7.27 -7.14
N GLY A 793 2.21 7.47 -6.60
CA GLY A 793 3.29 6.50 -6.72
C GLY A 793 2.91 5.10 -6.21
N ALA A 794 2.21 5.02 -5.06
CA ALA A 794 1.70 3.77 -4.50
C ALA A 794 0.53 3.20 -5.33
N ILE A 795 -0.39 4.06 -5.76
CA ILE A 795 -1.53 3.72 -6.62
C ILE A 795 -1.04 3.03 -7.90
N ALA A 796 -0.07 3.65 -8.60
CA ALA A 796 0.51 3.08 -9.82
C ALA A 796 1.31 1.79 -9.54
N ALA A 797 2.06 1.76 -8.43
CA ALA A 797 2.87 0.62 -8.03
C ALA A 797 2.03 -0.63 -7.68
N THR A 798 0.82 -0.47 -7.18
CA THR A 798 -0.03 -1.58 -6.75
C THR A 798 -0.26 -2.61 -7.86
N SER A 799 -0.68 -2.16 -9.05
CA SER A 799 -0.90 -3.07 -10.20
C SER A 799 0.41 -3.69 -10.69
N GLN A 800 1.51 -2.94 -10.61
CA GLN A 800 2.84 -3.43 -11.01
C GLN A 800 3.33 -4.54 -10.08
N GLY A 801 3.04 -4.46 -8.79
CA GLY A 801 3.29 -5.54 -7.84
C GLY A 801 2.63 -6.83 -8.32
N LEU A 802 1.33 -6.80 -8.63
CA LEU A 802 0.63 -7.98 -9.13
C LEU A 802 1.18 -8.46 -10.50
N ILE A 803 1.38 -7.56 -11.46
CA ILE A 803 1.72 -7.90 -12.84
C ILE A 803 3.18 -8.35 -12.99
N PHE A 804 4.14 -7.55 -12.51
CA PHE A 804 5.56 -7.86 -12.61
C PHE A 804 6.03 -8.81 -11.50
N GLY A 805 5.44 -8.71 -10.30
CA GLY A 805 5.70 -9.63 -9.19
C GLY A 805 5.01 -10.98 -9.42
N CYS A 806 3.74 -11.11 -9.03
CA CYS A 806 3.02 -12.39 -9.09
C CYS A 806 2.90 -12.94 -10.51
N GLY A 807 2.52 -12.09 -11.47
CA GLY A 807 2.38 -12.45 -12.88
C GLY A 807 3.70 -12.75 -13.58
N GLY A 808 4.83 -12.37 -12.97
CA GLY A 808 6.17 -12.56 -13.51
C GLY A 808 6.33 -11.98 -14.91
N VAL A 809 5.62 -10.89 -15.22
CA VAL A 809 5.69 -10.23 -16.53
C VAL A 809 7.03 -9.54 -16.66
N ARG A 810 7.71 -9.76 -17.79
CA ARG A 810 8.92 -9.03 -18.15
C ARG A 810 8.81 -8.51 -19.57
N CYS A 811 9.16 -7.25 -19.72
CA CYS A 811 9.14 -6.55 -21.00
C CYS A 811 10.58 -6.14 -21.34
N SER A 812 11.06 -6.56 -22.51
CA SER A 812 12.39 -6.19 -22.99
C SER A 812 12.44 -6.18 -24.51
N HIS A 813 13.60 -5.84 -25.07
CA HIS A 813 13.92 -5.99 -26.49
C HIS A 813 13.78 -7.43 -27.02
N LYS A 814 13.81 -8.45 -26.13
CA LYS A 814 13.59 -9.86 -26.50
C LYS A 814 12.10 -10.20 -26.67
N GLY A 815 11.20 -9.31 -26.24
CA GLY A 815 9.75 -9.49 -26.29
C GLY A 815 9.10 -9.54 -24.91
N LEU A 816 7.89 -10.09 -24.87
CA LEU A 816 7.09 -10.28 -23.66
C LEU A 816 7.34 -11.67 -23.08
N GLU A 817 7.70 -11.73 -21.80
CA GLU A 817 7.77 -12.97 -21.02
C GLU A 817 6.74 -12.91 -19.89
N VAL A 818 6.10 -14.04 -19.59
CA VAL A 818 5.09 -14.16 -18.54
C VAL A 818 5.34 -15.44 -17.75
N ASN A 819 5.69 -15.31 -16.47
CA ASN A 819 6.08 -16.43 -15.63
C ASN A 819 5.34 -16.37 -14.28
N PRO A 820 4.03 -16.62 -14.29
CA PRO A 820 3.19 -16.36 -13.14
C PRO A 820 3.44 -17.37 -12.03
N ILE A 821 3.28 -16.91 -10.80
CA ILE A 821 3.26 -17.71 -9.58
C ILE A 821 1.92 -17.56 -8.87
N LEU A 822 1.49 -18.54 -8.08
CA LEU A 822 0.36 -18.40 -7.16
C LEU A 822 0.91 -18.36 -5.73
N PRO A 823 1.00 -17.17 -5.09
CA PRO A 823 1.46 -17.07 -3.70
C PRO A 823 0.55 -17.82 -2.72
N ALA A 824 1.09 -18.25 -1.58
CA ALA A 824 0.30 -18.89 -0.53
C ALA A 824 -0.78 -17.94 0.02
N GLY A 825 -1.94 -18.48 0.38
CA GLY A 825 -3.12 -17.71 0.81
C GLY A 825 -3.90 -17.00 -0.31
N MET A 826 -3.42 -17.04 -1.57
CA MET A 826 -4.17 -16.57 -2.74
C MET A 826 -4.91 -17.74 -3.39
N GLU A 827 -6.21 -17.58 -3.64
CA GLU A 827 -7.03 -18.59 -4.32
C GLU A 827 -6.90 -18.46 -5.83
N ARG A 828 -7.03 -17.23 -6.33
CA ARG A 828 -6.91 -16.89 -7.74
C ARG A 828 -6.60 -15.42 -7.92
N TYR A 829 -6.06 -15.09 -9.08
CA TYR A 829 -5.95 -13.71 -9.53
C TYR A 829 -5.96 -13.65 -11.05
N HIS A 830 -6.29 -12.48 -11.58
CA HIS A 830 -6.09 -12.18 -12.99
C HIS A 830 -5.68 -10.74 -13.20
N PHE A 831 -5.03 -10.49 -14.32
CA PHE A 831 -4.66 -9.16 -14.76
C PHE A 831 -4.61 -9.10 -16.29
N THR A 832 -4.63 -7.89 -16.84
CA THR A 832 -4.43 -7.64 -18.27
C THR A 832 -3.14 -6.88 -18.55
N VAL A 833 -2.46 -7.21 -19.66
CA VAL A 833 -1.28 -6.51 -20.17
C VAL A 833 -1.49 -6.18 -21.64
N LYS A 834 -1.22 -4.93 -22.00
CA LYS A 834 -1.12 -4.46 -23.38
C LYS A 834 0.31 -4.54 -23.87
N TRP A 835 0.48 -5.12 -25.06
CA TRP A 835 1.78 -5.25 -25.71
C TRP A 835 1.62 -5.23 -27.22
N ARG A 836 2.26 -4.29 -27.91
CA ARG A 836 2.26 -4.14 -29.38
C ARG A 836 0.86 -4.22 -30.00
N GLY A 837 -0.09 -3.48 -29.42
CA GLY A 837 -1.47 -3.37 -29.91
C GLY A 837 -2.42 -4.50 -29.48
N ALA A 838 -1.90 -5.54 -28.81
CA ALA A 838 -2.72 -6.64 -28.29
C ALA A 838 -2.89 -6.55 -26.78
N THR A 839 -4.05 -7.02 -26.27
CA THR A 839 -4.33 -7.14 -24.83
C THR A 839 -4.39 -8.61 -24.45
N LEU A 840 -3.49 -9.04 -23.56
CA LEU A 840 -3.44 -10.36 -22.96
C LEU A 840 -4.08 -10.33 -21.58
N ARG A 841 -5.08 -11.18 -21.33
CA ARG A 841 -5.50 -11.53 -19.97
C ARG A 841 -4.72 -12.75 -19.51
N VAL A 842 -4.19 -12.68 -18.30
CA VAL A 842 -3.56 -13.79 -17.58
C VAL A 842 -4.41 -14.09 -16.37
N SER A 843 -4.88 -15.33 -16.24
CA SER A 843 -5.66 -15.82 -15.10
C SER A 843 -4.94 -17.01 -14.49
N VAL A 844 -4.81 -17.01 -13.17
CA VAL A 844 -4.09 -18.02 -12.41
C VAL A 844 -4.95 -18.47 -11.25
N ASP A 845 -5.18 -19.77 -11.14
CA ASP A 845 -5.88 -20.42 -10.03
C ASP A 845 -5.12 -21.67 -9.58
N GLN A 846 -5.72 -22.45 -8.69
CA GLN A 846 -5.12 -23.67 -8.14
C GLN A 846 -4.94 -24.79 -9.19
N GLU A 847 -5.72 -24.77 -10.28
CA GLU A 847 -5.78 -25.85 -11.27
C GLU A 847 -5.02 -25.53 -12.55
N GLN A 848 -4.98 -24.26 -12.99
CA GLN A 848 -4.45 -23.88 -14.30
C GLN A 848 -3.99 -22.42 -14.41
N ILE A 849 -3.17 -22.17 -15.43
CA ILE A 849 -2.83 -20.84 -15.93
C ILE A 849 -3.51 -20.68 -17.28
N THR A 850 -4.28 -19.61 -17.45
CA THR A 850 -5.01 -19.30 -18.67
C THR A 850 -4.56 -17.97 -19.27
N TYR A 851 -4.24 -18.01 -20.56
CA TYR A 851 -3.89 -16.87 -21.38
C TYR A 851 -4.98 -16.60 -22.41
N GLU A 852 -5.55 -15.40 -22.44
CA GLU A 852 -6.61 -15.01 -23.37
C GLU A 852 -6.25 -13.73 -24.14
N LEU A 853 -6.40 -13.76 -25.46
CA LEU A 853 -6.28 -12.59 -26.32
C LEU A 853 -7.62 -11.83 -26.30
N ILE A 854 -7.68 -10.77 -25.51
CA ILE A 854 -8.90 -9.95 -25.33
C ILE A 854 -9.09 -8.98 -26.49
N SER A 855 -8.01 -8.41 -27.01
CA SER A 855 -8.02 -7.51 -28.17
C SER A 855 -6.70 -7.61 -28.96
N GLY A 856 -6.73 -7.19 -30.23
CA GLY A 856 -5.58 -7.28 -31.14
C GLY A 856 -5.64 -8.52 -32.04
N SER A 857 -4.85 -8.51 -33.12
CA SER A 857 -4.87 -9.58 -34.13
C SER A 857 -3.97 -10.77 -33.79
N SER A 858 -2.87 -10.53 -33.10
CA SER A 858 -1.84 -11.53 -32.81
C SER A 858 -0.93 -11.08 -31.67
N LEU A 859 -0.59 -11.98 -30.76
CA LEU A 859 0.40 -11.75 -29.70
C LEU A 859 1.31 -12.96 -29.51
N ARG A 860 2.61 -12.71 -29.43
CA ARG A 860 3.64 -13.70 -29.12
C ARG A 860 4.32 -13.36 -27.81
N PHE A 861 4.51 -14.36 -26.97
CA PHE A 861 5.18 -14.24 -25.68
C PHE A 861 5.84 -15.55 -25.27
N VAL A 862 6.66 -15.52 -24.23
CA VAL A 862 7.31 -16.69 -23.64
C VAL A 862 6.71 -16.98 -22.27
N HIS A 863 6.29 -18.23 -22.03
CA HIS A 863 5.79 -18.72 -20.75
C HIS A 863 6.88 -19.48 -19.99
N GLY A 864 7.11 -19.14 -18.71
CA GLY A 864 7.91 -19.94 -17.79
C GLY A 864 9.42 -20.01 -18.07
N MET A 865 10.13 -20.87 -17.34
CA MET A 865 11.54 -21.25 -17.57
C MET A 865 11.61 -22.77 -17.75
N PRO A 866 12.26 -23.32 -18.81
CA PRO A 866 13.19 -22.67 -19.74
C PRO A 866 12.56 -21.92 -20.92
N GLY A 867 11.23 -21.68 -20.92
CA GLY A 867 10.55 -20.77 -21.84
C GLY A 867 9.80 -21.46 -22.98
N VAL A 868 8.49 -21.63 -22.84
CA VAL A 868 7.60 -22.12 -23.89
C VAL A 868 7.10 -20.93 -24.72
N ARG A 869 7.33 -20.95 -26.04
CA ARG A 869 6.82 -19.89 -26.93
C ARG A 869 5.32 -20.08 -27.16
N ALA A 870 4.57 -19.04 -26.86
CA ALA A 870 3.13 -18.96 -27.06
C ALA A 870 2.78 -18.00 -28.19
N HIS A 871 1.74 -18.33 -28.96
CA HIS A 871 1.20 -17.46 -30.01
C HIS A 871 -0.33 -17.52 -30.00
N LEU A 872 -0.95 -16.43 -29.57
CA LEU A 872 -2.39 -16.22 -29.66
C LEU A 872 -2.70 -15.34 -30.87
N HIS A 873 -3.77 -15.64 -31.61
CA HIS A 873 -4.17 -14.88 -32.80
C HIS A 873 -5.63 -15.11 -33.20
N THR A 874 -6.20 -14.14 -33.92
CA THR A 874 -7.58 -14.21 -34.46
C THR A 874 -7.71 -15.08 -35.72
N GLY A 875 -6.60 -15.65 -36.20
CA GLY A 875 -6.53 -16.51 -37.39
C GLY A 875 -5.73 -15.85 -38.51
N PHE A 876 -5.05 -16.65 -39.34
CA PHE A 876 -4.33 -16.15 -40.52
C PHE A 876 -4.19 -17.24 -41.58
N GLY A 877 -4.48 -16.91 -42.84
CA GLY A 877 -4.46 -17.88 -43.94
C GLY A 877 -5.39 -19.07 -43.66
N ASN A 878 -4.84 -20.28 -43.65
CA ASN A 878 -5.57 -21.52 -43.32
C ASN A 878 -5.48 -21.92 -41.84
N THR A 879 -4.83 -21.12 -40.99
CA THR A 879 -4.69 -21.41 -39.55
C THR A 879 -5.92 -20.89 -38.79
N PRO A 880 -6.67 -21.75 -38.08
CA PRO A 880 -7.83 -21.32 -37.30
C PRO A 880 -7.42 -20.39 -36.14
N ALA A 881 -8.35 -19.59 -35.65
CA ALA A 881 -8.10 -18.70 -34.51
C ALA A 881 -7.64 -19.49 -33.27
N ASN A 882 -6.65 -18.95 -32.57
CA ASN A 882 -6.18 -19.44 -31.28
C ASN A 882 -6.23 -18.27 -30.27
N LEU A 883 -7.41 -18.04 -29.68
CA LEU A 883 -7.64 -16.89 -28.79
C LEU A 883 -7.31 -17.20 -27.33
N ARG A 884 -7.19 -18.48 -26.96
CA ARG A 884 -7.02 -18.91 -25.58
C ARG A 884 -6.05 -20.08 -25.52
N TRP A 885 -5.11 -19.99 -24.58
CA TRP A 885 -4.20 -21.07 -24.25
C TRP A 885 -4.23 -21.30 -22.75
N SER A 886 -4.73 -22.46 -22.32
CA SER A 886 -4.73 -22.89 -20.93
C SER A 886 -3.70 -24.00 -20.76
N ILE A 887 -2.94 -23.90 -19.69
CA ILE A 887 -1.95 -24.90 -19.30
C ILE A 887 -2.39 -25.34 -17.90
N PRO A 888 -2.57 -26.65 -17.64
CA PRO A 888 -2.80 -27.09 -16.29
C PRO A 888 -1.62 -26.63 -15.44
N ARG A 889 -1.88 -26.34 -14.17
CA ARG A 889 -0.86 -26.15 -13.15
C ARG A 889 -0.25 -27.53 -12.86
N THR A 890 0.39 -28.12 -13.87
CA THR A 890 1.07 -29.41 -13.76
C THR A 890 2.34 -29.22 -12.95
N SER A 891 2.73 -30.24 -12.20
CA SER A 891 4.05 -30.42 -11.56
C SER A 891 5.27 -30.17 -12.48
N HIS A 892 5.07 -30.02 -13.80
CA HIS A 892 6.11 -29.56 -14.73
C HIS A 892 6.45 -28.06 -14.62
N SER A 893 5.76 -27.29 -13.78
CA SER A 893 6.14 -25.92 -13.42
C SER A 893 7.14 -25.87 -12.26
N GLN A 894 8.17 -26.73 -12.22
CA GLN A 894 9.28 -26.69 -11.23
C GLN A 894 8.86 -26.46 -9.75
N VAL A 895 7.70 -26.94 -9.31
CA VAL A 895 7.21 -26.79 -7.93
C VAL A 895 6.51 -28.09 -7.53
N ALA A 896 6.78 -28.54 -6.31
CA ALA A 896 6.26 -29.77 -5.71
C ALA A 896 4.71 -29.81 -5.69
N GLN A 897 4.11 -31.01 -5.71
CA GLN A 897 2.69 -31.28 -5.44
C GLN A 897 2.29 -31.00 -3.97
N ILE A 898 3.28 -30.78 -3.12
CA ILE A 898 3.12 -30.45 -1.70
C ILE A 898 3.33 -28.95 -1.58
N ASP A 899 2.29 -28.21 -1.21
CA ASP A 899 2.39 -26.75 -1.08
C ASP A 899 3.00 -26.34 0.29
N GLY A 900 2.98 -27.24 1.28
CA GLY A 900 3.57 -27.00 2.60
C GLY A 900 4.07 -28.25 3.33
N VAL A 901 5.08 -28.09 4.19
CA VAL A 901 5.54 -29.15 5.11
C VAL A 901 5.54 -28.64 6.53
N VAL A 902 4.92 -29.39 7.43
CA VAL A 902 4.95 -29.14 8.87
C VAL A 902 5.83 -30.18 9.54
N LEU A 903 6.86 -29.75 10.26
CA LEU A 903 7.83 -30.62 10.91
C LEU A 903 7.76 -30.52 12.43
N LEU A 904 7.71 -31.66 13.11
CA LEU A 904 7.99 -31.72 14.54
C LEU A 904 9.49 -31.49 14.78
N SER A 905 9.83 -30.59 15.71
CA SER A 905 11.20 -30.21 16.03
C SER A 905 12.12 -31.38 16.35
N ASP A 906 11.55 -32.42 16.94
CA ASP A 906 12.27 -33.59 17.43
C ASP A 906 12.84 -34.43 16.28
N CYS A 907 12.27 -34.31 15.07
CA CYS A 907 12.77 -34.95 13.85
C CYS A 907 14.04 -34.28 13.28
N LEU A 908 14.28 -33.01 13.63
CA LEU A 908 15.33 -32.21 13.00
C LEU A 908 16.73 -32.56 13.49
N PHE A 909 16.85 -32.99 14.74
CA PHE A 909 18.12 -33.22 15.40
C PHE A 909 18.19 -34.62 15.99
N HIS A 910 19.38 -35.21 15.99
CA HIS A 910 19.59 -36.50 16.63
C HIS A 910 19.43 -36.39 18.15
N ASN A 911 18.80 -37.41 18.74
CA ASN A 911 18.71 -37.64 20.20
C ASN A 911 17.94 -36.57 20.99
N VAL A 912 17.07 -35.75 20.37
CA VAL A 912 16.30 -34.72 21.10
C VAL A 912 15.46 -35.33 22.22
N LEU A 913 14.83 -36.48 21.99
CA LEU A 913 14.06 -37.19 23.00
C LEU A 913 14.93 -37.73 24.14
N GLU A 914 16.16 -38.16 23.86
CA GLU A 914 17.12 -38.56 24.90
C GLU A 914 17.52 -37.36 25.76
N TYR A 915 17.74 -36.19 25.16
CA TYR A 915 17.98 -34.95 25.90
C TYR A 915 16.78 -34.59 26.77
N SER A 916 15.57 -34.69 26.21
CA SER A 916 14.32 -34.46 26.95
C SER A 916 14.17 -35.41 28.14
N TYR A 917 14.44 -36.70 27.95
CA TYR A 917 14.47 -37.71 29.01
C TYR A 917 15.52 -37.37 30.08
N ARG A 918 16.75 -37.04 29.70
CA ARG A 918 17.83 -36.71 30.64
C ARG A 918 17.53 -35.45 31.43
N SER A 919 16.90 -34.44 30.82
CA SER A 919 16.45 -33.24 31.52
C SER A 919 15.39 -33.60 32.56
N TRP A 920 14.35 -34.34 32.16
CA TRP A 920 13.32 -34.79 33.08
C TRP A 920 13.86 -35.67 34.19
N TYR A 921 14.79 -36.59 33.87
CA TYR A 921 15.46 -37.43 34.84
C TYR A 921 16.14 -36.57 35.91
N LYS A 922 16.98 -35.61 35.52
CA LYS A 922 17.68 -34.74 36.47
C LYS A 922 16.72 -33.93 37.33
N THR A 923 15.76 -33.23 36.69
CA THR A 923 14.79 -32.39 37.39
C THR A 923 13.97 -33.19 38.40
N LEU A 924 13.47 -34.38 38.01
CA LEU A 924 12.70 -35.24 38.89
C LEU A 924 13.57 -35.92 39.94
N GLU A 925 14.80 -36.29 39.63
CA GLU A 925 15.67 -36.95 40.60
C GLU A 925 16.06 -36.00 41.74
N THR A 926 16.29 -34.72 41.46
CA THR A 926 16.46 -33.70 42.50
C THR A 926 15.24 -33.60 43.43
N LEU A 927 14.03 -33.65 42.87
CA LEU A 927 12.80 -33.70 43.64
C LEU A 927 12.68 -35.01 44.44
N PHE A 928 12.93 -36.16 43.80
CA PHE A 928 12.83 -37.47 44.43
C PHE A 928 13.84 -37.65 45.56
N ASP A 929 15.07 -37.17 45.41
CA ASP A 929 16.07 -37.15 46.48
C ASP A 929 15.58 -36.38 47.70
N THR A 930 15.00 -35.19 47.47
CA THR A 930 14.42 -34.37 48.55
C THR A 930 13.30 -35.14 49.27
N TYR A 931 12.38 -35.77 48.52
CA TYR A 931 11.28 -36.53 49.10
C TYR A 931 11.71 -37.86 49.75
N ARG A 932 12.76 -38.53 49.25
CA ARG A 932 13.35 -39.72 49.88
C ARG A 932 13.88 -39.37 51.27
N VAL A 933 14.58 -38.24 51.40
CA VAL A 933 15.13 -37.74 52.66
C VAL A 933 14.01 -37.30 53.61
N LEU A 934 13.07 -36.48 53.14
CA LEU A 934 12.00 -35.91 53.98
C LEU A 934 11.00 -36.94 54.49
N HIS A 935 10.66 -37.95 53.68
CA HIS A 935 9.61 -38.92 54.01
C HIS A 935 10.15 -40.32 54.35
N ASN A 936 11.47 -40.50 54.36
CA ASN A 936 12.16 -41.76 54.69
C ASN A 936 11.52 -42.99 54.00
N ARG A 937 11.25 -42.88 52.69
CA ARG A 937 10.67 -43.94 51.86
C ARG A 937 11.43 -44.09 50.54
N PRO A 938 11.51 -45.30 49.97
CA PRO A 938 12.13 -45.48 48.66
C PRO A 938 11.23 -44.90 47.56
N ILE A 939 11.79 -44.06 46.69
CA ILE A 939 11.14 -43.54 45.49
C ILE A 939 12.04 -43.90 44.29
N PRO A 940 11.59 -44.74 43.34
CA PRO A 940 12.43 -45.12 42.21
C PRO A 940 12.69 -43.93 41.26
N PRO A 941 13.88 -43.83 40.65
CA PRO A 941 14.17 -42.81 39.65
C PRO A 941 13.27 -42.98 38.40
N LEU A 942 13.21 -41.96 37.54
CA LEU A 942 12.58 -42.10 36.23
C LEU A 942 13.41 -43.07 35.37
N ASN A 943 12.76 -44.03 34.71
CA ASN A 943 13.42 -44.90 33.73
C ASN A 943 12.95 -44.58 32.30
N PRO A 944 13.72 -44.97 31.25
CA PRO A 944 13.41 -44.64 29.87
C PRO A 944 12.08 -45.21 29.38
N GLU A 945 11.76 -46.47 29.71
CA GLU A 945 10.54 -47.14 29.26
C GLU A 945 9.29 -46.46 29.82
N GLU A 946 9.32 -46.08 31.10
CA GLU A 946 8.25 -45.33 31.76
C GLU A 946 8.10 -43.93 31.17
N PHE A 947 9.20 -43.25 30.83
CA PHE A 947 9.16 -41.97 30.15
C PHE A 947 8.49 -42.08 28.77
N ILE A 948 8.86 -43.11 28.00
CA ILE A 948 8.25 -43.35 26.68
C ILE A 948 6.75 -43.63 26.82
N GLU A 949 6.37 -44.54 27.71
CA GLU A 949 4.97 -44.95 27.85
C GLU A 949 4.09 -43.82 28.40
N LYS A 950 4.54 -43.10 29.42
CA LYS A 950 3.71 -42.11 30.11
C LYS A 950 3.85 -40.69 29.58
N VAL A 951 4.98 -40.32 28.96
CA VAL A 951 5.25 -38.94 28.51
C VAL A 951 5.25 -38.83 26.99
N VAL A 952 5.90 -39.75 26.27
CA VAL A 952 5.92 -39.72 24.79
C VAL A 952 4.57 -40.16 24.23
N TYR A 953 4.02 -41.30 24.68
CA TYR A 953 2.71 -41.79 24.25
C TYR A 953 1.55 -41.29 25.12
N GLN A 954 1.73 -40.15 25.79
CA GLN A 954 0.69 -39.59 26.63
C GLN A 954 -0.58 -39.30 25.81
N LYS A 955 -1.74 -39.58 26.41
CA LYS A 955 -3.03 -39.22 25.83
C LYS A 955 -3.59 -38.04 26.60
N GLU A 956 -3.60 -36.86 25.99
CA GLU A 956 -4.19 -35.67 26.61
C GLU A 956 -5.70 -35.60 26.34
N ASP A 957 -6.48 -35.60 27.42
CA ASP A 957 -7.94 -35.43 27.38
C ASP A 957 -8.37 -33.95 27.63
N GLY A 958 -7.43 -33.00 27.77
CA GLY A 958 -7.69 -31.58 28.11
C GLY A 958 -6.59 -30.59 27.69
N GLU A 959 -6.64 -29.34 28.20
CA GLU A 959 -5.79 -28.19 27.78
C GLU A 959 -4.37 -28.15 28.40
N ILE A 960 -4.00 -29.09 29.27
CA ILE A 960 -2.77 -29.00 30.09
C ILE A 960 -1.69 -29.96 29.58
N ALA A 961 -0.62 -29.38 29.04
CA ALA A 961 0.63 -30.07 28.70
C ALA A 961 1.21 -30.78 29.94
N PHE A 962 2.00 -31.86 29.76
CA PHE A 962 2.70 -32.63 30.82
C PHE A 962 1.83 -33.45 31.81
N SER A 963 0.65 -33.91 31.36
CA SER A 963 -0.16 -34.92 32.09
C SER A 963 0.61 -36.22 32.41
N GLY A 964 1.53 -36.64 31.53
CA GLY A 964 2.39 -37.81 31.74
C GLY A 964 3.30 -37.72 32.97
N ILE A 965 3.92 -36.57 33.18
CA ILE A 965 4.78 -36.32 34.35
C ILE A 965 3.94 -36.32 35.64
N HIS A 966 2.72 -35.76 35.58
CA HIS A 966 1.79 -35.83 36.70
C HIS A 966 1.46 -37.27 37.10
N GLN A 967 1.22 -38.17 36.13
CA GLN A 967 0.97 -39.60 36.40
C GLN A 967 2.20 -40.30 37.01
N ILE A 968 3.41 -39.94 36.56
CA ILE A 968 4.68 -40.42 37.14
C ILE A 968 4.79 -40.00 38.61
N LEU A 969 4.52 -38.74 38.92
CA LEU A 969 4.53 -38.21 40.30
C LEU A 969 3.48 -38.90 41.18
N GLN A 970 2.24 -39.03 40.69
CA GLN A 970 1.15 -39.69 41.42
C GLN A 970 1.46 -41.17 41.71
N SER A 971 2.06 -41.89 40.76
CA SER A 971 2.47 -43.29 40.96
C SER A 971 3.54 -43.45 42.05
N ARG A 972 4.27 -42.38 42.35
CA ARG A 972 5.24 -42.28 43.45
C ARG A 972 4.65 -41.65 44.70
N GLY A 973 3.35 -41.34 44.71
CA GLY A 973 2.63 -40.71 45.80
C GLY A 973 3.08 -39.27 46.07
N ILE A 974 3.40 -38.52 45.03
CA ILE A 974 3.72 -37.09 45.07
C ILE A 974 2.62 -36.33 44.34
N TYR A 975 2.01 -35.35 45.00
CA TYR A 975 0.89 -34.57 44.48
C TYR A 975 1.28 -33.10 44.47
N LEU A 976 1.58 -32.57 43.28
CA LEU A 976 1.89 -31.16 43.10
C LEU A 976 0.71 -30.44 42.45
N GLU A 977 0.49 -29.19 42.86
CA GLU A 977 -0.45 -28.31 42.21
C GLU A 977 -0.02 -27.99 40.78
N LEU A 978 -0.96 -27.52 39.94
CA LEU A 978 -0.62 -27.15 38.56
C LEU A 978 0.40 -26.01 38.52
N GLY A 979 0.20 -24.98 39.34
CA GLY A 979 0.96 -23.73 39.25
C GLY A 979 0.52 -22.84 38.09
N THR A 980 1.33 -21.84 37.77
CA THR A 980 1.16 -20.97 36.59
C THR A 980 2.44 -20.96 35.73
N PRO A 981 2.35 -20.59 34.44
CA PRO A 981 3.52 -20.51 33.55
C PRO A 981 4.68 -19.64 34.06
N GLU A 982 4.38 -18.68 34.92
CA GLU A 982 5.32 -17.72 35.54
C GLU A 982 6.05 -18.29 36.75
N ASP A 983 5.70 -19.50 37.20
CA ASP A 983 6.37 -20.16 38.32
C ASP A 983 7.86 -20.35 38.03
N ALA A 984 8.70 -19.86 38.93
CA ALA A 984 10.14 -20.03 38.84
C ALA A 984 10.52 -21.52 38.94
N GLU A 985 11.67 -21.89 38.37
CA GLU A 985 12.19 -23.26 38.31
C GLU A 985 12.29 -23.97 39.67
N ILE A 986 12.39 -23.19 40.75
CA ILE A 986 12.51 -23.68 42.14
C ILE A 986 11.15 -23.94 42.82
N VAL A 987 10.05 -23.52 42.21
CA VAL A 987 8.71 -23.67 42.78
C VAL A 987 8.24 -25.11 42.58
N GLU A 988 7.79 -25.77 43.65
CA GLU A 988 7.27 -27.15 43.60
C GLU A 988 5.84 -27.24 43.02
N THR A 989 5.65 -26.72 41.82
CA THR A 989 4.44 -26.88 41.01
C THR A 989 4.77 -27.67 39.74
N ARG A 990 3.74 -28.15 39.03
CA ARG A 990 3.95 -28.81 37.73
C ARG A 990 4.59 -27.86 36.71
N TYR A 991 4.19 -26.59 36.68
CA TYR A 991 4.84 -25.58 35.83
C TYR A 991 6.28 -25.28 36.26
N GLY A 992 6.56 -25.16 37.56
CA GLY A 992 7.93 -24.96 38.07
C GLY A 992 8.87 -26.09 37.63
N LEU A 993 8.43 -27.35 37.72
CA LEU A 993 9.19 -28.50 37.21
C LEU A 993 9.38 -28.48 35.68
N ALA A 994 8.35 -28.08 34.93
CA ALA A 994 8.45 -27.97 33.48
C ALA A 994 9.46 -26.88 33.06
N ASN A 995 9.46 -25.74 33.75
CA ASN A 995 10.41 -24.66 33.55
C ASN A 995 11.84 -25.11 33.91
N ALA A 996 12.02 -25.83 35.04
CA ALA A 996 13.31 -26.41 35.41
C ALA A 996 13.82 -27.42 34.36
N LYS A 997 12.94 -28.23 33.77
CA LYS A 997 13.29 -29.13 32.66
C LYS A 997 13.77 -28.36 31.43
N VAL A 998 13.12 -27.25 31.08
CA VAL A 998 13.52 -26.41 29.94
C VAL A 998 14.91 -25.81 30.18
N ALA A 999 15.18 -25.32 31.39
CA ALA A 999 16.49 -24.81 31.78
C ALA A 999 17.60 -25.88 31.69
N GLU A 1000 17.36 -27.08 32.25
CA GLU A 1000 18.27 -28.22 32.15
C GLU A 1000 18.53 -28.63 30.70
N MET A 1001 17.49 -28.63 29.86
CA MET A 1001 17.64 -28.92 28.43
C MET A 1001 18.46 -27.84 27.72
N ALA A 1002 18.19 -26.57 28.00
CA ALA A 1002 18.93 -25.45 27.42
C ALA A 1002 20.42 -25.51 27.78
N GLU A 1003 20.75 -25.81 29.03
CA GLU A 1003 22.15 -25.97 29.46
C GLU A 1003 22.83 -27.16 28.74
N MET A 1004 22.14 -28.30 28.61
CA MET A 1004 22.70 -29.46 27.90
C MET A 1004 22.90 -29.18 26.41
N VAL A 1005 21.96 -28.50 25.75
CA VAL A 1005 22.07 -28.09 24.34
C VAL A 1005 23.20 -27.08 24.16
N LEU A 1006 23.39 -26.13 25.09
CA LEU A 1006 24.48 -25.16 25.03
C LEU A 1006 25.85 -25.85 25.13
N ARG A 1007 25.99 -26.82 26.02
CA ARG A 1007 27.25 -27.57 26.23
C ARG A 1007 27.56 -28.55 25.10
N SER A 1008 26.53 -29.23 24.58
CA SER A 1008 26.65 -30.23 23.53
C SER A 1008 25.42 -30.17 22.61
N PRO A 1009 25.44 -29.30 21.58
CA PRO A 1009 24.31 -29.16 20.66
C PRO A 1009 24.02 -30.48 19.93
N PRO A 1010 22.74 -30.91 19.82
CA PRO A 1010 22.41 -32.10 19.06
C PRO A 1010 22.66 -31.87 17.56
N PRO A 1011 23.30 -32.81 16.85
CA PRO A 1011 23.58 -32.62 15.43
C PRO A 1011 22.29 -32.72 14.61
N ALA A 1012 22.15 -31.83 13.61
CA ALA A 1012 21.06 -31.88 12.65
C ALA A 1012 21.14 -33.14 11.77
N VAL A 1013 19.99 -33.73 11.43
CA VAL A 1013 19.90 -34.90 10.54
C VAL A 1013 20.25 -34.45 9.10
N PRO A 1014 21.38 -34.92 8.50
CA PRO A 1014 21.86 -34.34 7.25
C PRO A 1014 20.97 -34.57 6.03
N SER A 1015 20.34 -35.74 5.92
CA SER A 1015 19.37 -36.07 4.85
C SER A 1015 18.14 -35.17 4.93
N LEU A 1016 17.58 -35.01 6.14
CA LEU A 1016 16.43 -34.16 6.36
C LEU A 1016 16.75 -32.69 6.06
N PHE A 1017 17.92 -32.19 6.48
CA PHE A 1017 18.33 -30.82 6.13
C PHE A 1017 18.41 -30.61 4.61
N ARG A 1018 18.94 -31.57 3.85
CA ARG A 1018 18.94 -31.50 2.37
C ARG A 1018 17.54 -31.51 1.80
N LEU A 1019 16.67 -32.38 2.31
CA LEU A 1019 15.27 -32.46 1.88
C LEU A 1019 14.52 -31.15 2.15
N LEU A 1020 14.69 -30.56 3.33
CA LEU A 1020 14.08 -29.27 3.67
C LEU A 1020 14.57 -28.14 2.75
N LYS A 1021 15.86 -28.14 2.44
CA LYS A 1021 16.40 -27.20 1.47
C LYS A 1021 15.79 -27.41 0.09
N ASP A 1022 15.69 -28.66 -0.36
CA ASP A 1022 15.10 -29.00 -1.66
C ASP A 1022 13.61 -28.61 -1.73
N PHE A 1023 12.86 -28.75 -0.64
CA PHE A 1023 11.50 -28.22 -0.52
C PHE A 1023 11.44 -26.71 -0.73
N VAL A 1024 12.32 -25.95 -0.05
CA VAL A 1024 12.39 -24.49 -0.19
C VAL A 1024 12.80 -24.08 -1.61
N ASP A 1025 13.78 -24.78 -2.19
CA ASP A 1025 14.26 -24.53 -3.56
C ASP A 1025 13.16 -24.81 -4.61
N ASN A 1026 12.22 -25.72 -4.30
CA ASN A 1026 11.02 -26.01 -5.10
C ASN A 1026 9.78 -25.23 -4.63
N GLY A 1027 9.93 -24.23 -3.76
CA GLY A 1027 8.84 -23.31 -3.41
C GLY A 1027 7.86 -23.77 -2.33
N VAL A 1028 8.16 -24.84 -1.61
CA VAL A 1028 7.28 -25.40 -0.58
C VAL A 1028 7.43 -24.65 0.74
N ALA A 1029 6.32 -24.22 1.34
CA ALA A 1029 6.34 -23.49 2.59
C ALA A 1029 6.62 -24.42 3.79
N LEU A 1030 7.62 -24.08 4.63
CA LEU A 1030 7.97 -24.91 5.78
C LEU A 1030 7.52 -24.30 7.10
N ALA A 1031 6.95 -25.11 7.97
CA ALA A 1031 6.70 -24.80 9.37
C ALA A 1031 7.41 -25.79 10.29
N VAL A 1032 7.90 -25.31 11.43
CA VAL A 1032 8.40 -26.17 12.51
C VAL A 1032 7.55 -25.99 13.76
N VAL A 1033 7.20 -27.10 14.40
CA VAL A 1033 6.37 -27.13 15.60
C VAL A 1033 7.06 -27.85 16.73
N SER A 1034 6.82 -27.40 17.97
CA SER A 1034 7.26 -28.10 19.18
C SER A 1034 6.20 -27.97 20.27
N TYR A 1035 5.97 -29.05 21.02
CA TYR A 1035 5.13 -29.02 22.22
C TYR A 1035 5.85 -28.42 23.44
N THR A 1036 7.11 -28.01 23.30
CA THR A 1036 7.93 -27.48 24.40
C THR A 1036 8.47 -26.08 24.08
N ARG A 1037 8.88 -25.35 25.12
CA ARG A 1037 9.47 -24.00 24.99
C ARG A 1037 10.96 -24.02 24.58
N SER A 1038 11.52 -25.16 24.20
CA SER A 1038 12.95 -25.30 23.86
C SER A 1038 13.27 -25.02 22.37
N LEU A 1039 12.24 -24.87 21.53
CA LEU A 1039 12.40 -24.72 20.07
C LEU A 1039 13.34 -23.57 19.68
N LYS A 1040 13.16 -22.41 20.31
CA LYS A 1040 13.99 -21.22 20.04
C LYS A 1040 15.48 -21.50 20.31
N GLY A 1041 15.79 -22.18 21.41
CA GLY A 1041 17.16 -22.57 21.76
C GLY A 1041 17.74 -23.57 20.75
N LEU A 1042 16.96 -24.57 20.35
CA LEU A 1042 17.38 -25.58 19.35
C LEU A 1042 17.68 -24.93 17.99
N LEU A 1043 16.79 -24.08 17.48
CA LEU A 1043 16.99 -23.39 16.20
C LEU A 1043 18.16 -22.41 16.24
N SER A 1044 18.39 -21.73 17.37
CA SER A 1044 19.51 -20.79 17.54
C SER A 1044 20.88 -21.47 17.40
N SER A 1045 20.97 -22.75 17.76
CA SER A 1045 22.19 -23.54 17.59
C SER A 1045 22.53 -23.85 16.12
N ASN A 1046 21.56 -23.70 15.20
CA ASN A 1046 21.71 -24.02 13.77
C ASN A 1046 21.05 -22.93 12.89
N PRO A 1047 21.67 -21.74 12.71
CA PRO A 1047 21.05 -20.59 12.02
C PRO A 1047 20.68 -20.85 10.56
N GLN A 1048 21.40 -21.73 9.86
CA GLN A 1048 21.09 -22.09 8.48
C GLN A 1048 19.75 -22.86 8.38
N MET A 1049 19.45 -23.72 9.35
CA MET A 1049 18.21 -24.48 9.41
C MET A 1049 17.03 -23.60 9.83
N ALA A 1050 17.23 -22.71 10.80
CA ALA A 1050 16.19 -21.77 11.24
C ALA A 1050 15.63 -20.90 10.09
N ARG A 1051 16.49 -20.55 9.12
CA ARG A 1051 16.11 -19.72 7.96
C ARG A 1051 15.19 -20.42 6.95
N LEU A 1052 15.13 -21.76 6.98
CA LEU A 1052 14.27 -22.52 6.06
C LEU A 1052 12.79 -22.42 6.44
N PHE A 1053 12.47 -22.13 7.71
CA PHE A 1053 11.10 -22.11 8.20
C PHE A 1053 10.42 -20.73 8.03
N VAL A 1054 9.25 -20.74 7.41
CA VAL A 1054 8.36 -19.58 7.30
C VAL A 1054 7.77 -19.26 8.68
N ALA A 1055 7.31 -20.30 9.37
CA ALA A 1055 6.68 -20.21 10.68
C ALA A 1055 7.29 -21.19 11.69
N SER A 1056 7.32 -20.77 12.96
CA SER A 1056 7.62 -21.63 14.10
C SER A 1056 6.49 -21.51 15.13
N ILE A 1057 6.10 -22.64 15.72
CA ILE A 1057 5.14 -22.69 16.84
C ILE A 1057 5.78 -23.50 17.95
N ASP A 1058 5.85 -22.95 19.14
CA ASP A 1058 6.42 -23.60 20.31
C ASP A 1058 5.41 -23.73 21.45
N GLY A 1059 5.88 -24.24 22.59
CA GLY A 1059 5.06 -24.40 23.78
C GLY A 1059 4.56 -23.09 24.42
N GLU A 1060 5.06 -21.92 24.01
CA GLU A 1060 4.54 -20.62 24.48
C GLU A 1060 3.27 -20.26 23.71
N GLU A 1061 3.31 -20.26 22.37
CA GLU A 1061 2.11 -20.01 21.57
C GLU A 1061 1.05 -21.10 21.76
N ALA A 1062 1.48 -22.36 21.92
CA ALA A 1062 0.55 -23.46 22.20
C ALA A 1062 -0.24 -23.22 23.49
N HIS A 1063 0.40 -22.64 24.50
CA HIS A 1063 -0.26 -22.27 25.75
C HIS A 1063 -1.23 -21.10 25.55
N ASP A 1064 -0.76 -19.98 24.98
CA ASP A 1064 -1.56 -18.77 24.79
C ASP A 1064 -2.85 -19.02 24.00
N ARG A 1065 -2.79 -19.95 23.05
CA ARG A 1065 -3.91 -20.32 22.17
C ARG A 1065 -4.67 -21.55 22.61
N LYS A 1066 -4.34 -22.14 23.76
CA LYS A 1066 -4.97 -23.35 24.29
C LYS A 1066 -4.96 -24.52 23.30
N ILE A 1067 -3.83 -24.71 22.62
CA ILE A 1067 -3.60 -25.79 21.67
C ILE A 1067 -3.47 -27.11 22.44
N LYS A 1068 -4.24 -28.11 22.03
CA LYS A 1068 -4.16 -29.45 22.63
C LYS A 1068 -2.89 -30.18 22.21
N GLY A 1069 -2.29 -30.90 23.14
CA GLY A 1069 -1.13 -31.75 22.87
C GLY A 1069 -1.50 -33.08 22.20
N GLN A 1070 -0.54 -34.01 22.16
CA GLN A 1070 -0.74 -35.32 21.56
C GLN A 1070 -1.89 -36.09 22.26
N PRO A 1071 -2.77 -36.79 21.52
CA PRO A 1071 -2.70 -37.12 20.09
C PRO A 1071 -3.47 -36.16 19.16
N HIS A 1072 -3.84 -34.96 19.61
CA HIS A 1072 -4.60 -34.01 18.79
C HIS A 1072 -3.72 -33.36 17.71
N LEU A 1073 -4.34 -32.90 16.61
CA LEU A 1073 -3.63 -32.32 15.46
C LEU A 1073 -3.60 -30.79 15.45
N ASP A 1074 -4.14 -30.15 16.49
CA ASP A 1074 -4.28 -28.70 16.64
C ASP A 1074 -2.96 -27.96 16.36
N LEU A 1075 -1.83 -28.50 16.83
CA LEU A 1075 -0.52 -27.92 16.60
C LEU A 1075 -0.13 -27.90 15.11
N TYR A 1076 -0.41 -28.98 14.38
CA TYR A 1076 -0.12 -29.07 12.95
C TYR A 1076 -1.10 -28.24 12.11
N LEU A 1077 -2.37 -28.18 12.51
CA LEU A 1077 -3.38 -27.34 11.86
C LEU A 1077 -3.03 -25.86 11.99
N ARG A 1078 -2.60 -25.44 13.19
CA ARG A 1078 -2.11 -24.09 13.44
C ARG A 1078 -0.87 -23.77 12.60
N ALA A 1079 0.01 -24.74 12.39
CA ALA A 1079 1.17 -24.59 11.54
C ALA A 1079 0.81 -24.37 10.07
N ALA A 1080 -0.08 -25.22 9.53
CA ALA A 1080 -0.61 -25.09 8.18
C ALA A 1080 -1.30 -23.73 7.96
N GLU A 1081 -2.09 -23.29 8.94
CA GLU A 1081 -2.70 -21.95 8.95
C GLU A 1081 -1.65 -20.84 8.90
N LYS A 1082 -0.59 -20.91 9.74
CA LYS A 1082 0.48 -19.91 9.79
C LYS A 1082 1.33 -19.81 8.52
N ILE A 1083 1.43 -20.89 7.76
CA ILE A 1083 2.10 -20.89 6.45
C ILE A 1083 1.14 -20.67 5.29
N HIS A 1084 -0.16 -20.46 5.57
CA HIS A 1084 -1.22 -20.21 4.60
C HIS A 1084 -1.37 -21.32 3.55
N VAL A 1085 -1.28 -22.58 4.00
CA VAL A 1085 -1.46 -23.76 3.16
C VAL A 1085 -2.63 -24.59 3.68
N ASN A 1086 -3.51 -25.03 2.78
CA ASN A 1086 -4.59 -25.94 3.14
C ASN A 1086 -4.00 -27.26 3.69
N PRO A 1087 -4.45 -27.76 4.86
CA PRO A 1087 -3.93 -28.99 5.44
C PRO A 1087 -3.86 -30.17 4.46
N SER A 1088 -4.83 -30.31 3.55
CA SER A 1088 -4.86 -31.41 2.58
C SER A 1088 -3.72 -31.40 1.55
N HIS A 1089 -3.02 -30.27 1.43
CA HIS A 1089 -1.81 -30.07 0.62
C HIS A 1089 -0.53 -30.06 1.46
N CYS A 1090 -0.65 -30.20 2.78
CA CYS A 1090 0.48 -30.24 3.71
C CYS A 1090 0.95 -31.66 3.96
N LEU A 1091 2.26 -31.88 3.82
CA LEU A 1091 2.96 -33.04 4.36
C LEU A 1091 3.32 -32.78 5.81
N VAL A 1092 3.14 -33.76 6.69
CA VAL A 1092 3.59 -33.65 8.08
C VAL A 1092 4.73 -34.63 8.33
N ILE A 1093 5.84 -34.17 8.88
CA ILE A 1093 6.95 -35.01 9.31
C ILE A 1093 6.97 -35.02 10.83
N SER A 1094 6.79 -36.19 11.43
CA SER A 1094 6.63 -36.35 12.87
C SER A 1094 7.20 -37.68 13.37
N HIS A 1095 6.98 -37.95 14.66
CA HIS A 1095 7.33 -39.19 15.35
C HIS A 1095 6.10 -39.76 16.09
N HIS A 1096 6.09 -41.08 16.31
CA HIS A 1096 5.23 -41.76 17.30
C HIS A 1096 3.73 -41.71 16.99
N LEU A 1097 3.37 -41.85 15.71
CA LEU A 1097 1.98 -41.80 15.25
C LEU A 1097 1.24 -43.15 15.37
N ASP A 1098 1.88 -44.16 15.95
CA ASP A 1098 1.40 -45.54 16.04
C ASP A 1098 0.43 -45.80 17.20
N ARG A 1099 0.17 -44.80 18.06
CA ARG A 1099 -0.74 -44.94 19.21
C ARG A 1099 -1.65 -43.72 19.35
N CYS A 1100 -2.89 -43.96 19.79
CA CYS A 1100 -3.85 -42.91 20.21
C CYS A 1100 -4.33 -41.92 19.12
N TYR A 1101 -3.84 -42.01 17.88
CA TYR A 1101 -4.30 -41.20 16.73
C TYR A 1101 -5.50 -41.80 15.99
N ASN A 1102 -6.30 -40.93 15.37
CA ASN A 1102 -7.46 -41.29 14.54
C ASN A 1102 -7.14 -41.12 13.04
N ALA A 1103 -7.47 -42.13 12.22
CA ALA A 1103 -7.18 -42.12 10.78
C ALA A 1103 -7.89 -41.00 10.01
N GLU A 1104 -9.13 -40.66 10.38
CA GLU A 1104 -9.93 -39.61 9.72
C GLU A 1104 -9.39 -38.22 10.02
N GLU A 1105 -8.96 -37.98 11.25
CA GLU A 1105 -8.28 -36.73 11.64
C GLU A 1105 -6.95 -36.57 10.91
N LEU A 1106 -6.12 -37.62 10.88
CA LEU A 1106 -4.87 -37.60 10.13
C LEU A 1106 -5.09 -37.43 8.61
N ALA A 1107 -6.22 -37.92 8.08
CA ALA A 1107 -6.56 -37.78 6.66
C ALA A 1107 -6.87 -36.33 6.23
N LYS A 1108 -6.99 -35.38 7.16
CA LYS A 1108 -7.03 -33.94 6.86
C LYS A 1108 -5.74 -33.43 6.20
N PHE A 1109 -4.63 -34.14 6.41
CA PHE A 1109 -3.34 -33.82 5.79
C PHE A 1109 -3.03 -34.68 4.57
N ARG A 1110 -2.13 -34.20 3.70
CA ARG A 1110 -1.73 -34.93 2.49
C ARG A 1110 -1.15 -36.29 2.83
N MET A 1111 -0.26 -36.37 3.82
CA MET A 1111 0.30 -37.59 4.40
C MET A 1111 1.10 -37.23 5.65
N PHE A 1112 1.23 -38.17 6.59
CA PHE A 1112 2.20 -38.10 7.68
C PHE A 1112 3.38 -39.03 7.39
N LEU A 1113 4.60 -38.51 7.47
CA LEU A 1113 5.83 -39.29 7.49
C LEU A 1113 6.26 -39.46 8.95
N ASP A 1114 6.12 -40.69 9.46
CA ASP A 1114 6.59 -41.06 10.79
C ASP A 1114 8.05 -41.49 10.69
N ILE A 1115 8.97 -40.59 11.03
CA ILE A 1115 10.40 -40.88 11.03
C ILE A 1115 10.71 -41.76 12.24
N GLU A 1116 11.57 -42.75 12.08
CA GLU A 1116 11.98 -43.57 13.21
C GLU A 1116 12.89 -42.79 14.17
N ASP A 1117 12.52 -42.74 15.45
CA ASP A 1117 13.39 -42.31 16.54
C ASP A 1117 14.11 -43.50 17.20
N PRO A 1118 15.46 -43.57 17.17
CA PRO A 1118 16.21 -44.69 17.74
C PRO A 1118 16.08 -44.85 19.26
N PHE A 1119 15.80 -43.78 20.01
CA PHE A 1119 15.68 -43.84 21.46
C PHE A 1119 14.42 -44.64 21.85
N VAL A 1120 13.32 -44.44 21.13
CA VAL A 1120 12.06 -45.17 21.33
C VAL A 1120 12.08 -46.55 20.67
N SER A 1121 12.50 -46.65 19.41
CA SER A 1121 12.38 -47.90 18.64
C SER A 1121 13.28 -49.03 19.17
N SER A 1122 14.36 -48.69 19.87
CA SER A 1122 15.22 -49.68 20.55
C SER A 1122 14.64 -50.23 21.86
N ARG A 1123 13.58 -49.62 22.41
CA ARG A 1123 13.03 -49.94 23.76
C ARG A 1123 11.57 -50.41 23.74
N VAL A 1124 10.78 -49.96 22.78
CA VAL A 1124 9.34 -50.24 22.71
C VAL A 1124 8.96 -50.72 21.31
N ALA A 1125 8.15 -51.77 21.23
CA ALA A 1125 7.62 -52.28 19.96
C ALA A 1125 6.57 -51.33 19.36
N VAL A 1126 6.60 -51.21 18.03
CA VAL A 1126 5.70 -50.34 17.26
C VAL A 1126 4.37 -51.04 16.98
N ASN A 1127 3.28 -50.29 17.10
CA ASN A 1127 1.93 -50.76 16.79
C ASN A 1127 1.55 -50.51 15.32
N PRO A 1128 0.56 -51.23 14.76
CA PRO A 1128 0.01 -50.89 13.46
C PRO A 1128 -0.62 -49.49 13.46
N TYR A 1129 -0.36 -48.70 12.41
CA TYR A 1129 -0.96 -47.38 12.24
C TYR A 1129 -2.48 -47.45 12.04
N PRO A 1130 -3.22 -46.38 12.40
CA PRO A 1130 -4.63 -46.29 12.08
C PRO A 1130 -4.84 -46.20 10.55
N VAL A 1131 -5.81 -46.96 10.02
CA VAL A 1131 -6.11 -47.04 8.58
C VAL A 1131 -7.55 -46.60 8.33
N LEU A 1132 -7.80 -45.89 7.22
CA LEU A 1132 -9.15 -45.52 6.79
C LEU A 1132 -9.95 -46.75 6.36
N THR A 1133 -11.25 -46.75 6.64
CA THR A 1133 -12.17 -47.75 6.08
C THR A 1133 -12.38 -47.52 4.58
N PRO A 1134 -12.74 -48.55 3.78
CA PRO A 1134 -12.98 -48.39 2.33
C PRO A 1134 -13.99 -47.30 1.98
N GLN A 1135 -15.00 -47.09 2.82
CA GLN A 1135 -16.00 -46.03 2.64
C GLN A 1135 -15.39 -44.63 2.82
N GLN A 1136 -14.52 -44.45 3.83
CA GLN A 1136 -13.81 -43.19 4.06
C GLN A 1136 -12.80 -42.90 2.94
N VAL A 1137 -12.10 -43.93 2.44
CA VAL A 1137 -11.19 -43.81 1.29
C VAL A 1137 -11.94 -43.30 0.04
N GLN A 1138 -13.11 -43.88 -0.24
CA GLN A 1138 -13.94 -43.49 -1.38
C GLN A 1138 -14.53 -42.08 -1.22
N ALA A 1139 -14.97 -41.71 -0.01
CA ALA A 1139 -15.49 -40.36 0.27
C ALA A 1139 -14.40 -39.28 0.13
N GLY A 1140 -13.17 -39.58 0.57
CA GLY A 1140 -12.02 -38.67 0.50
C GLY A 1140 -11.27 -38.68 -0.83
N ARG A 1141 -11.65 -39.54 -1.80
CA ARG A 1141 -10.93 -39.75 -3.08
C ARG A 1141 -9.42 -39.89 -2.90
N ARG A 1142 -9.02 -40.70 -1.93
CA ARG A 1142 -7.62 -40.82 -1.49
C ARG A 1142 -7.04 -42.15 -1.95
N ASP A 1143 -5.89 -42.11 -2.63
CA ASP A 1143 -5.22 -43.32 -3.13
C ASP A 1143 -3.96 -43.68 -2.33
N ASN A 1144 -3.54 -42.82 -1.39
CA ASN A 1144 -2.32 -42.96 -0.62
C ASN A 1144 -2.56 -43.23 0.88
N PRO A 1145 -1.63 -43.91 1.59
CA PRO A 1145 -1.78 -44.16 3.02
C PRO A 1145 -1.79 -42.86 3.82
N VAL A 1146 -2.38 -42.90 5.02
CA VAL A 1146 -2.46 -41.73 5.90
C VAL A 1146 -1.14 -41.47 6.63
N VAL A 1147 -0.46 -42.55 7.04
CA VAL A 1147 0.86 -42.54 7.67
C VAL A 1147 1.80 -43.46 6.90
N CYS A 1148 3.00 -43.00 6.61
CA CYS A 1148 4.10 -43.80 6.08
C CYS A 1148 5.28 -43.76 7.04
N ARG A 1149 5.80 -44.93 7.43
CA ARG A 1149 6.97 -45.00 8.30
C ARG A 1149 8.24 -44.90 7.48
N ILE A 1150 9.20 -44.13 7.97
CA ILE A 1150 10.51 -43.96 7.33
C ILE A 1150 11.61 -44.26 8.34
N ALA A 1151 12.43 -45.26 8.06
CA ALA A 1151 13.64 -45.52 8.86
C ALA A 1151 14.60 -44.33 8.76
N LEU A 1152 15.24 -43.94 9.87
CA LEU A 1152 16.12 -42.76 9.91
C LEU A 1152 17.24 -42.79 8.85
N ALA A 1153 17.76 -43.99 8.53
CA ALA A 1153 18.78 -44.19 7.50
C ALA A 1153 18.26 -44.01 6.05
N HIS A 1154 16.95 -44.02 5.85
CA HIS A 1154 16.28 -43.95 4.55
C HIS A 1154 15.43 -42.68 4.38
N VAL A 1155 15.67 -41.66 5.22
CA VAL A 1155 15.00 -40.36 5.06
C VAL A 1155 15.29 -39.82 3.65
N PRO A 1156 14.25 -39.52 2.86
CA PRO A 1156 14.40 -38.96 1.52
C PRO A 1156 15.27 -37.71 1.53
N SER A 1157 15.93 -37.44 0.40
CA SER A 1157 16.84 -36.30 0.27
C SER A 1157 16.38 -35.27 -0.75
N SER A 1158 15.28 -35.54 -1.47
CA SER A 1158 14.68 -34.66 -2.47
C SER A 1158 13.15 -34.73 -2.47
N VAL A 1159 12.51 -33.69 -3.00
CA VAL A 1159 11.06 -33.58 -3.19
C VAL A 1159 10.54 -34.72 -4.05
N ASP A 1160 11.20 -35.04 -5.16
CA ASP A 1160 10.80 -36.12 -6.07
C ASP A 1160 10.71 -37.47 -5.34
N GLU A 1161 11.70 -37.77 -4.48
CA GLU A 1161 11.68 -38.99 -3.68
C GLU A 1161 10.54 -39.03 -2.68
N VAL A 1162 10.14 -37.89 -2.12
CA VAL A 1162 8.99 -37.80 -1.22
C VAL A 1162 7.68 -37.93 -1.99
N GLU A 1163 7.56 -37.30 -3.15
CA GLU A 1163 6.37 -37.45 -4.00
C GLU A 1163 6.17 -38.89 -4.45
N ASP A 1164 7.25 -39.59 -4.81
CA ASP A 1164 7.18 -41.02 -5.14
C ASP A 1164 6.66 -41.87 -3.97
N ILE A 1165 6.95 -41.49 -2.72
CA ILE A 1165 6.40 -42.13 -1.51
C ILE A 1165 4.92 -41.77 -1.34
N VAL A 1166 4.59 -40.48 -1.47
CA VAL A 1166 3.23 -39.96 -1.33
C VAL A 1166 2.28 -40.56 -2.37
N ASP A 1167 2.77 -40.81 -3.58
CA ASP A 1167 2.00 -41.40 -4.69
C ASP A 1167 2.07 -42.94 -4.73
N GLY A 1168 2.79 -43.57 -3.80
CA GLY A 1168 2.93 -45.03 -3.74
C GLY A 1168 3.74 -45.65 -4.89
N ARG A 1169 4.58 -44.86 -5.58
CA ARG A 1169 5.46 -45.32 -6.67
C ARG A 1169 6.74 -45.97 -6.17
N LYS A 1170 7.13 -45.69 -4.92
CA LYS A 1170 8.29 -46.27 -4.24
C LYS A 1170 7.80 -47.04 -3.01
N ASN A 1171 8.02 -48.35 -2.98
CA ASN A 1171 7.78 -49.17 -1.77
C ASN A 1171 8.87 -48.83 -0.75
N VAL A 1172 8.49 -48.19 0.36
CA VAL A 1172 9.37 -47.82 1.49
C VAL A 1172 9.02 -48.62 2.73
#